data_AF-A0AAN9MZY1-F1
#
_entry.id   AF-A0AAN9MZY1-F1
#
_cell.length_a   1.000
_cell.length_b   1.000
_cell.length_c   1.000
_cell.angle_alpha   90.00
_cell.angle_beta   90.00
_cell.angle_gamma   90.00
#
_symmetry.space_group_name_H-M   'P 1'
#
loop_
_entity.id
_entity.type
_entity.pdbx_description
1 polymer ?
#
loop_
_entity_poly.entity_id
_entity_poly.type
_entity_poly.pdbx_seq_one_letter_code
_entity_poly.pdbx_strand_id
1 'polypeptide(L)'
;MADVVQYKLERMLDELDDLEQRGLFSRREIAEIVKQRRKFEYRLKRPCPLKQDFLAYVEYETQLDALRRLRKKSVARELKKQGNKKLKKSKSDFAGLIRIMDIYELALKRYKGDIELWFRYLEFCRQRRNGRMKKALAKVIRFHPKVPGVWIYAAAWEFDHNLNVEAARALMQGGLRVCPTSEDLWVEYLRMELTYLNKLKARKVALGEDEGTLTRDPRTAEEKQWRDENKELFMSLDEKENSDGPNAESDESKKNQDLFAEHGMNIFQTVYSGAVEAVPSSLSLRKRFIEILEGTNLSHYEDMCKEILSDMKRDFSTLPEFWDWLARHECGLENVQEIGEEVIISQVEKAVQIYEEALKNEPSGTMFSLYANFLTGIVAPKERETNITGSSDHAVNLLHLLSIYERAERMGCITEDLACKHVSLHLQLRQLDEARKLAAKLCRGKLAESVQLWELRITIEIRCITRSSSPSDADLQSLFELLRQILTKVSVSKSENLWLKALKFYANQTQYFDKLVEISVVSLVRDGGSENGFSLSSSIVSFIHQKDGIQQARDIYKRFLALPHPGLALYINCIGLEINLASIGDKDGLINARKLYEFALATYDQNVSLWQDYYRMETKLGTSEKATAVYWRARRVLKDASEFAASTDL
;
A
#
# COMPACT_ATOMS: atom_id res chain seq x y z
N MET A 1 -18.01 21.35 -41.00
CA MET A 1 -18.10 20.88 -39.59
C MET A 1 -19.55 20.76 -39.13
N ALA A 2 -20.40 21.77 -39.39
CA ALA A 2 -21.82 21.75 -39.05
C ALA A 2 -22.62 20.65 -39.78
N ASP A 3 -22.39 20.44 -41.08
CA ASP A 3 -23.15 19.47 -41.90
C ASP A 3 -23.02 18.02 -41.40
N VAL A 4 -21.83 17.64 -40.91
CA VAL A 4 -21.58 16.31 -40.36
C VAL A 4 -22.28 16.11 -39.01
N VAL A 5 -22.38 17.17 -38.20
CA VAL A 5 -23.14 17.14 -36.94
C VAL A 5 -24.64 17.05 -37.23
N GLN A 6 -25.11 17.82 -38.21
CA GLN A 6 -26.50 17.82 -38.64
C GLN A 6 -26.93 16.44 -39.18
N TYR A 7 -26.13 15.85 -40.07
CA TYR A 7 -26.37 14.49 -40.57
C TYR A 7 -26.45 13.44 -39.46
N LYS A 8 -25.59 13.53 -38.44
CA LYS A 8 -25.68 12.64 -37.27
C LYS A 8 -26.97 12.85 -36.47
N LEU A 9 -27.41 14.09 -36.30
CA LEU A 9 -28.67 14.41 -35.60
C LEU A 9 -29.88 13.87 -36.35
N GLU A 10 -29.90 13.97 -37.68
CA GLU A 10 -30.99 13.45 -38.53
C GLU A 10 -31.15 11.92 -38.40
N ARG A 11 -30.04 11.18 -38.29
CA ARG A 11 -30.09 9.73 -38.03
C ARG A 11 -30.64 9.35 -36.65
N MET A 12 -30.82 10.32 -35.76
CA MET A 12 -31.42 10.11 -34.43
C MET A 12 -32.91 10.44 -34.40
N LEU A 13 -33.52 10.89 -35.49
CA LEU A 13 -34.94 11.26 -35.48
C LEU A 13 -35.85 10.05 -35.22
N ASP A 14 -35.63 8.95 -35.93
CA ASP A 14 -36.39 7.69 -35.77
C ASP A 14 -36.46 7.19 -34.32
N GLU A 15 -35.38 7.35 -33.54
CA GLU A 15 -35.38 6.91 -32.14
C GLU A 15 -36.09 7.90 -31.21
N LEU A 16 -36.06 9.19 -31.52
CA LEU A 16 -36.69 10.23 -30.72
C LEU A 16 -38.21 10.23 -30.95
N ASP A 17 -38.64 10.03 -32.20
CA ASP A 17 -40.05 9.86 -32.55
C ASP A 17 -40.65 8.62 -31.86
N ASP A 18 -39.91 7.50 -31.83
CA ASP A 18 -40.33 6.30 -31.08
C ASP A 18 -40.38 6.52 -29.56
N LEU A 19 -39.50 7.37 -29.00
CA LEU A 19 -39.56 7.75 -27.57
C LEU A 19 -40.80 8.60 -27.24
N GLU A 20 -41.20 9.48 -28.15
CA GLU A 20 -42.40 10.31 -28.04
C GLU A 20 -43.67 9.46 -28.17
N GLN A 21 -43.77 8.63 -29.21
CA GLN A 21 -44.91 7.76 -29.46
C GLN A 21 -45.20 6.80 -28.30
N ARG A 22 -44.16 6.40 -27.57
CA ARG A 22 -44.26 5.53 -26.39
C ARG A 22 -44.55 6.28 -25.08
N GLY A 23 -44.66 7.61 -25.12
CA GLY A 23 -44.90 8.45 -23.96
C GLY A 23 -43.78 8.41 -22.91
N LEU A 24 -42.57 8.01 -23.30
CA LEU A 24 -41.43 7.93 -22.38
C LEU A 24 -40.81 9.30 -22.10
N PHE A 25 -40.87 10.19 -23.08
CA PHE A 25 -40.37 11.56 -22.99
C PHE A 25 -41.36 12.52 -23.64
N SER A 26 -41.46 13.72 -23.08
CA SER A 26 -42.26 14.79 -23.69
C SER A 26 -41.48 15.49 -24.81
N ARG A 27 -42.18 16.16 -25.73
CA ARG A 27 -41.55 16.98 -26.79
C ARG A 27 -40.55 18.00 -26.25
N ARG A 28 -40.83 18.59 -25.08
CA ARG A 28 -39.95 19.58 -24.43
C ARG A 28 -38.64 18.93 -23.99
N GLU A 29 -38.72 17.77 -23.34
CA GLU A 29 -37.53 17.00 -22.93
C GLU A 29 -36.73 16.49 -24.12
N ILE A 30 -37.40 16.05 -25.19
CA ILE A 30 -36.74 15.63 -26.43
C ILE A 30 -35.96 16.78 -27.06
N ALA A 31 -36.54 18.00 -27.09
CA ALA A 31 -35.83 19.18 -27.58
C ALA A 31 -34.58 19.50 -26.74
N GLU A 32 -34.63 19.30 -25.42
CA GLU A 32 -33.47 19.45 -24.54
C GLU A 32 -32.40 18.37 -24.80
N ILE A 33 -32.82 17.11 -25.00
CA ILE A 33 -31.91 16.01 -25.36
C ILE A 33 -31.19 16.31 -26.68
N VAL A 34 -31.92 16.75 -27.71
CA VAL A 34 -31.33 17.14 -29.01
C VAL A 34 -30.35 18.30 -28.82
N LYS A 35 -30.68 19.29 -28.00
CA LYS A 35 -29.80 20.43 -27.69
C LYS A 35 -28.50 19.97 -27.03
N GLN A 36 -28.57 19.06 -26.05
CA GLN A 36 -27.38 18.54 -25.36
C GLN A 36 -26.54 17.66 -26.28
N ARG A 37 -27.16 16.73 -27.03
CA ARG A 37 -26.46 15.90 -28.02
C ARG A 37 -25.75 16.74 -29.08
N ARG A 38 -26.41 17.79 -29.59
CA ARG A 38 -25.80 18.74 -30.52
C ARG A 38 -24.55 19.39 -29.92
N LYS A 39 -24.58 19.83 -28.64
CA LYS A 39 -23.42 20.39 -27.95
C LYS A 39 -22.26 19.39 -27.86
N PHE A 40 -22.54 18.14 -27.49
CA PHE A 40 -21.51 17.10 -27.41
C PHE A 40 -20.93 16.76 -28.79
N GLU A 41 -21.75 16.63 -29.83
CA GLU A 41 -21.28 16.38 -31.19
C GLU A 41 -20.38 17.51 -31.72
N TYR A 42 -20.70 18.78 -31.40
CA TYR A 42 -19.82 19.90 -31.71
C TYR A 42 -18.49 19.84 -30.95
N ARG A 43 -18.49 19.47 -29.66
CA ARG A 43 -17.26 19.29 -28.86
C ARG A 43 -16.39 18.18 -29.44
N LEU A 44 -16.98 17.05 -29.84
CA LEU A 44 -16.26 15.92 -30.42
C LEU A 44 -15.71 16.18 -31.83
N LYS A 45 -16.31 17.11 -32.58
CA LYS A 45 -15.86 17.49 -33.93
C LYS A 45 -14.80 18.57 -33.96
N ARG A 46 -14.38 19.11 -32.80
CA ARG A 46 -13.24 20.01 -32.69
C ARG A 46 -11.98 19.35 -33.27
N PRO A 47 -11.03 20.12 -33.83
CA PRO A 47 -9.76 19.59 -34.32
C PRO A 47 -9.03 18.73 -33.27
N CYS A 48 -9.07 19.16 -31.99
CA CYS A 48 -8.52 18.46 -30.83
C CYS A 48 -9.60 18.29 -29.74
N PRO A 49 -10.47 17.26 -29.82
CA PRO A 49 -11.45 16.95 -28.80
C PRO A 49 -10.78 16.27 -27.60
N LEU A 50 -11.11 16.70 -26.40
CA LEU A 50 -10.50 16.20 -25.17
C LEU A 50 -11.07 14.82 -24.79
N LYS A 51 -10.27 13.97 -24.14
CA LYS A 51 -10.75 12.68 -23.58
C LYS A 51 -11.97 12.87 -22.68
N GLN A 52 -11.94 13.92 -21.86
CA GLN A 52 -13.04 14.27 -20.95
C GLN A 52 -14.36 14.56 -21.67
N ASP A 53 -14.32 15.10 -22.89
CA ASP A 53 -15.54 15.35 -23.68
C ASP A 53 -16.23 14.04 -24.09
N PHE A 54 -15.44 13.00 -24.42
CA PHE A 54 -15.98 11.67 -24.71
C PHE A 54 -16.59 11.02 -23.47
N LEU A 55 -15.89 11.08 -22.33
CA LEU A 55 -16.37 10.53 -21.07
C LEU A 55 -17.65 11.21 -20.59
N ALA A 56 -17.70 12.55 -20.61
CA ALA A 56 -18.88 13.32 -20.24
C ALA A 56 -20.08 12.98 -21.15
N TYR A 57 -19.85 12.75 -22.44
CA TYR A 57 -20.93 12.35 -23.35
C TYR A 57 -21.41 10.93 -23.07
N VAL A 58 -20.50 9.99 -22.79
CA VAL A 58 -20.86 8.63 -22.38
C VAL A 58 -21.65 8.63 -21.08
N GLU A 59 -21.23 9.40 -20.09
CA GLU A 59 -21.93 9.54 -18.80
C GLU A 59 -23.34 10.09 -19.01
N TYR A 60 -23.47 11.14 -19.82
CA TYR A 60 -24.77 11.71 -20.18
C TYR A 60 -25.70 10.68 -20.84
N GLU A 61 -25.23 9.96 -21.87
CA GLU A 61 -26.05 8.94 -22.54
C GLU A 61 -26.35 7.75 -21.62
N THR A 62 -25.44 7.40 -20.70
CA THR A 62 -25.68 6.35 -19.70
C THR A 62 -26.77 6.75 -18.71
N GLN A 63 -26.76 7.99 -18.24
CA GLN A 63 -27.80 8.55 -17.39
C GLN A 63 -29.15 8.63 -18.13
N LEU A 64 -29.14 9.02 -19.41
CA LEU A 64 -30.34 9.06 -20.25
C LEU A 64 -30.93 7.66 -20.46
N ASP A 65 -30.11 6.64 -20.74
CA ASP A 65 -30.58 5.26 -20.86
C ASP A 65 -31.10 4.71 -19.52
N ALA A 66 -30.48 5.09 -18.39
CA ALA A 66 -30.99 4.74 -17.06
C ALA A 66 -32.37 5.37 -16.79
N LEU A 67 -32.55 6.66 -17.09
CA LEU A 67 -33.82 7.36 -16.96
C LEU A 67 -34.90 6.71 -17.85
N ARG A 68 -34.57 6.44 -19.11
CA ARG A 68 -35.45 5.75 -20.06
C ARG A 68 -35.90 4.39 -19.53
N ARG A 69 -35.01 3.60 -18.91
CA ARG A 69 -35.36 2.30 -18.31
C ARG A 69 -36.30 2.46 -17.12
N LEU A 70 -36.09 3.46 -16.26
CA LEU A 70 -36.97 3.72 -15.12
C LEU A 70 -38.38 4.12 -15.60
N ARG A 71 -38.47 5.03 -16.58
CA ARG A 71 -39.74 5.44 -17.18
C ARG A 71 -40.43 4.31 -17.93
N LYS A 72 -39.66 3.47 -18.64
CA LYS A 72 -40.21 2.26 -19.27
C LYS A 72 -40.82 1.31 -18.23
N LYS A 73 -40.21 1.17 -17.04
CA LYS A 73 -40.76 0.36 -15.95
C LYS A 73 -42.04 0.99 -15.37
N SER A 74 -42.13 2.32 -15.21
CA SER A 74 -43.35 2.97 -14.70
C SER A 74 -44.50 2.83 -15.70
N VAL A 75 -44.26 3.14 -16.97
CA VAL A 75 -45.26 2.99 -18.05
C VAL A 75 -45.69 1.54 -18.19
N ALA A 76 -44.76 0.58 -18.09
CA ALA A 76 -45.12 -0.84 -18.11
C ALA A 76 -45.99 -1.26 -16.91
N ARG A 77 -45.81 -0.66 -15.72
CA ARG A 77 -46.67 -0.92 -14.55
C ARG A 77 -48.07 -0.35 -14.75
N GLU A 78 -48.18 0.86 -15.29
CA GLU A 78 -49.46 1.51 -15.60
C GLU A 78 -50.25 0.75 -16.65
N LEU A 79 -49.60 0.33 -17.74
CA LEU A 79 -50.21 -0.50 -18.77
C LEU A 79 -50.67 -1.86 -18.21
N LYS A 80 -49.91 -2.45 -17.29
CA LYS A 80 -50.30 -3.70 -16.61
C LYS A 80 -51.54 -3.50 -15.71
N LYS A 81 -51.65 -2.35 -15.03
CA LYS A 81 -52.85 -1.99 -14.24
C LYS A 81 -54.08 -1.79 -15.12
N GLN A 82 -53.90 -1.29 -16.35
CA GLN A 82 -54.95 -1.08 -17.34
C GLN A 82 -55.33 -2.34 -18.14
N GLY A 83 -54.80 -3.52 -17.79
CA GLY A 83 -55.13 -4.79 -18.47
C GLY A 83 -54.43 -5.01 -19.82
N ASN A 84 -53.52 -4.13 -20.23
CA ASN A 84 -52.83 -4.19 -21.53
C ASN A 84 -51.59 -5.12 -21.50
N LYS A 85 -51.28 -5.72 -22.67
CA LYS A 85 -50.11 -6.59 -22.88
C LYS A 85 -48.78 -5.84 -22.63
N LYS A 86 -47.76 -6.61 -22.22
CA LYS A 86 -46.38 -6.13 -21.98
C LYS A 86 -45.87 -5.25 -23.13
N LEU A 87 -45.27 -4.11 -22.79
CA LEU A 87 -44.65 -3.19 -23.74
C LEU A 87 -43.51 -3.89 -24.52
N LYS A 88 -43.67 -4.01 -25.85
CA LYS A 88 -42.68 -4.66 -26.73
C LYS A 88 -41.36 -3.87 -26.78
N LYS A 89 -40.27 -4.56 -27.14
CA LYS A 89 -38.97 -3.91 -27.41
C LYS A 89 -39.08 -3.15 -28.74
N SER A 90 -38.65 -1.89 -28.78
CA SER A 90 -38.65 -1.03 -29.98
C SER A 90 -37.25 -0.51 -30.29
N LYS A 91 -37.09 0.27 -31.38
CA LYS A 91 -35.82 0.86 -31.81
C LYS A 91 -35.16 1.71 -30.71
N SER A 92 -35.94 2.51 -29.97
CA SER A 92 -35.46 3.33 -28.84
C SER A 92 -34.82 2.53 -27.71
N ASP A 93 -35.10 1.22 -27.60
CA ASP A 93 -34.52 0.38 -26.55
C ASP A 93 -33.05 0.04 -26.79
N PHE A 94 -32.62 0.00 -28.05
CA PHE A 94 -31.27 -0.39 -28.43
C PHE A 94 -30.42 0.82 -28.85
N ALA A 95 -31.06 1.88 -29.33
CA ALA A 95 -30.36 2.99 -29.97
C ALA A 95 -29.44 3.76 -29.00
N GLY A 96 -29.87 4.00 -27.76
CA GLY A 96 -29.01 4.60 -26.72
C GLY A 96 -27.77 3.76 -26.40
N LEU A 97 -27.91 2.43 -26.37
CA LEU A 97 -26.78 1.52 -26.14
C LEU A 97 -25.80 1.53 -27.31
N ILE A 98 -26.31 1.48 -28.54
CA ILE A 98 -25.48 1.55 -29.75
C ILE A 98 -24.71 2.87 -29.77
N ARG A 99 -25.35 3.99 -29.40
CA ARG A 99 -24.68 5.29 -29.33
C ARG A 99 -23.53 5.32 -28.34
N ILE A 100 -23.74 4.83 -27.12
CA ILE A 100 -22.66 4.77 -26.11
C ILE A 100 -21.49 3.97 -26.67
N MET A 101 -21.75 2.84 -27.33
CA MET A 101 -20.71 2.02 -27.95
C MET A 101 -19.99 2.76 -29.08
N ASP A 102 -20.72 3.44 -29.97
CA ASP A 102 -20.12 4.18 -31.07
C ASP A 102 -19.26 5.36 -30.58
N ILE A 103 -19.66 6.00 -29.47
CA ILE A 103 -18.85 7.04 -28.81
C ILE A 103 -17.55 6.44 -28.25
N TYR A 104 -17.64 5.31 -27.55
CA TYR A 104 -16.46 4.59 -27.07
C TYR A 104 -15.56 4.15 -28.24
N GLU A 105 -16.12 3.57 -29.31
CA GLU A 105 -15.34 3.16 -30.50
C GLU A 105 -14.63 4.36 -31.15
N LEU A 106 -15.28 5.53 -31.19
CA LEU A 106 -14.66 6.76 -31.68
C LEU A 106 -13.53 7.24 -30.76
N ALA A 107 -13.76 7.19 -29.44
CA ALA A 107 -12.74 7.55 -28.44
C ALA A 107 -11.52 6.63 -28.55
N LEU A 108 -11.74 5.31 -28.65
CA LEU A 108 -10.69 4.29 -28.75
C LEU A 108 -9.91 4.35 -30.07
N LYS A 109 -10.54 4.76 -31.17
CA LYS A 109 -9.82 5.00 -32.44
C LYS A 109 -8.80 6.13 -32.32
N ARG A 110 -9.06 7.11 -31.47
CA ARG A 110 -8.21 8.30 -31.28
C ARG A 110 -7.20 8.12 -30.14
N TYR A 111 -7.66 7.61 -28.99
CA TYR A 111 -6.89 7.39 -27.78
C TYR A 111 -6.53 5.90 -27.63
N LYS A 112 -5.79 5.35 -28.60
CA LYS A 112 -5.46 3.92 -28.62
C LYS A 112 -4.60 3.49 -27.44
N GLY A 113 -3.70 4.37 -26.97
CA GLY A 113 -2.73 4.10 -25.91
C GLY A 113 -3.29 4.07 -24.49
N ASP A 114 -4.54 4.50 -24.29
CA ASP A 114 -5.12 4.70 -22.96
C ASP A 114 -5.82 3.42 -22.47
N ILE A 115 -5.14 2.64 -21.65
CA ILE A 115 -5.60 1.35 -21.12
C ILE A 115 -6.86 1.52 -20.25
N GLU A 116 -6.92 2.59 -19.45
CA GLU A 116 -8.06 2.89 -18.59
C GLU A 116 -9.35 3.11 -19.42
N LEU A 117 -9.24 3.79 -20.56
CA LEU A 117 -10.37 3.96 -21.47
C LEU A 117 -10.84 2.62 -22.08
N TRP A 118 -9.91 1.71 -22.39
CA TRP A 118 -10.24 0.36 -22.84
C TRP A 118 -10.99 -0.42 -21.76
N PHE A 119 -10.52 -0.41 -20.51
CA PHE A 119 -11.19 -1.12 -19.41
C PHE A 119 -12.59 -0.57 -19.13
N ARG A 120 -12.79 0.75 -19.12
CA ARG A 120 -14.14 1.33 -19.00
C ARG A 120 -15.09 0.87 -20.11
N TYR A 121 -14.60 0.76 -21.34
CA TYR A 121 -15.41 0.23 -22.44
C TYR A 121 -15.71 -1.27 -22.29
N LEU A 122 -14.74 -2.06 -21.84
CA LEU A 122 -14.90 -3.50 -21.59
C LEU A 122 -15.90 -3.76 -20.45
N GLU A 123 -15.80 -3.01 -19.35
CA GLU A 123 -16.75 -3.08 -18.24
C GLU A 123 -18.17 -2.70 -18.68
N PHE A 124 -18.31 -1.65 -19.49
CA PHE A 124 -19.60 -1.29 -20.08
C PHE A 124 -20.16 -2.44 -20.92
N CYS A 125 -19.33 -3.08 -21.75
CA CYS A 125 -19.74 -4.24 -22.55
C CYS A 125 -20.13 -5.44 -21.67
N ARG A 126 -19.41 -5.67 -20.57
CA ARG A 126 -19.69 -6.72 -19.57
C ARG A 126 -21.04 -6.51 -18.91
N GLN A 127 -21.31 -5.31 -18.38
CA GLN A 127 -22.57 -4.96 -17.72
C GLN A 127 -23.80 -5.09 -18.64
N ARG A 128 -23.61 -4.89 -19.94
CA ARG A 128 -24.69 -4.92 -20.94
C ARG A 128 -24.87 -6.28 -21.63
N ARG A 129 -24.00 -7.28 -21.35
CA ARG A 129 -23.98 -8.60 -22.00
C ARG A 129 -24.02 -8.51 -23.53
N ASN A 130 -23.21 -7.62 -24.09
CA ASN A 130 -23.20 -7.33 -25.52
C ASN A 130 -22.28 -8.30 -26.29
N GLY A 131 -22.75 -8.79 -27.45
CA GLY A 131 -21.97 -9.69 -28.33
C GLY A 131 -20.73 -9.03 -28.99
N ARG A 132 -20.55 -7.71 -28.88
CA ARG A 132 -19.34 -7.02 -29.39
C ARG A 132 -18.12 -7.16 -28.46
N MET A 133 -18.28 -7.76 -27.27
CA MET A 133 -17.20 -7.93 -26.29
C MET A 133 -15.99 -8.69 -26.87
N LYS A 134 -16.21 -9.81 -27.59
CA LYS A 134 -15.15 -10.57 -28.28
C LYS A 134 -14.31 -9.70 -29.21
N LYS A 135 -14.98 -8.87 -30.02
CA LYS A 135 -14.32 -7.95 -30.96
C LYS A 135 -13.57 -6.83 -30.23
N ALA A 136 -14.07 -6.38 -29.08
CA ALA A 136 -13.40 -5.39 -28.24
C ALA A 136 -12.12 -5.97 -27.63
N LEU A 137 -12.19 -7.15 -27.00
CA LEU A 137 -11.04 -7.86 -26.42
C LEU A 137 -9.95 -8.12 -27.47
N ALA A 138 -10.31 -8.66 -28.64
CA ALA A 138 -9.37 -8.88 -29.73
C ALA A 138 -8.67 -7.59 -30.19
N LYS A 139 -9.37 -6.45 -30.19
CA LYS A 139 -8.77 -5.14 -30.49
C LYS A 139 -7.83 -4.68 -29.38
N VAL A 140 -8.21 -4.84 -28.10
CA VAL A 140 -7.38 -4.41 -26.96
C VAL A 140 -6.07 -5.17 -26.96
N ILE A 141 -6.12 -6.49 -27.11
CA ILE A 141 -4.94 -7.37 -27.17
C ILE A 141 -4.02 -6.95 -28.32
N ARG A 142 -4.58 -6.64 -29.49
CA ARG A 142 -3.79 -6.19 -30.65
C ARG A 142 -3.07 -4.87 -30.41
N PHE A 143 -3.68 -3.92 -29.67
CA PHE A 143 -3.07 -2.63 -29.39
C PHE A 143 -2.15 -2.64 -28.16
N HIS A 144 -2.44 -3.50 -27.18
CA HIS A 144 -1.74 -3.61 -25.89
C HIS A 144 -1.26 -5.03 -25.59
N PRO A 145 -0.43 -5.64 -26.45
CA PRO A 145 0.00 -7.03 -26.27
C PRO A 145 0.97 -7.20 -25.10
N LYS A 146 1.68 -6.13 -24.69
CA LYS A 146 2.68 -6.14 -23.60
C LYS A 146 2.09 -6.00 -22.19
N VAL A 147 0.77 -5.86 -22.06
CA VAL A 147 0.12 -5.62 -20.77
C VAL A 147 -0.53 -6.93 -20.31
N PRO A 148 0.03 -7.63 -19.31
CA PRO A 148 -0.46 -8.93 -18.87
C PRO A 148 -1.93 -8.91 -18.41
N GLY A 149 -2.35 -7.83 -17.72
CA GLY A 149 -3.72 -7.69 -17.23
C GLY A 149 -4.80 -7.73 -18.31
N VAL A 150 -4.48 -7.34 -19.55
CA VAL A 150 -5.44 -7.42 -20.68
C VAL A 150 -5.69 -8.89 -21.06
N TRP A 151 -4.64 -9.71 -21.07
CA TRP A 151 -4.73 -11.14 -21.37
C TRP A 151 -5.49 -11.89 -20.28
N ILE A 152 -5.16 -11.62 -19.01
CA ILE A 152 -5.86 -12.20 -17.84
C ILE A 152 -7.35 -11.87 -17.91
N TYR A 153 -7.70 -10.60 -18.12
CA TYR A 153 -9.10 -10.19 -18.22
C TYR A 153 -9.84 -10.84 -19.40
N ALA A 154 -9.19 -10.96 -20.56
CA ALA A 154 -9.80 -11.58 -21.74
C ALA A 154 -10.06 -13.08 -21.54
N ALA A 155 -9.09 -13.80 -20.97
CA ALA A 155 -9.22 -15.22 -20.68
C ALA A 155 -10.24 -15.49 -19.57
N ALA A 156 -10.24 -14.69 -18.49
CA ALA A 156 -11.25 -14.78 -17.44
C ALA A 156 -12.67 -14.55 -17.99
N TRP A 157 -12.85 -13.61 -18.91
CA TRP A 157 -14.15 -13.39 -19.55
C TRP A 157 -14.60 -14.58 -20.41
N GLU A 158 -13.72 -15.17 -21.23
CA GLU A 158 -14.04 -16.37 -22.02
C GLU A 158 -14.34 -17.59 -21.12
N PHE A 159 -13.60 -17.75 -20.01
CA PHE A 159 -13.78 -18.84 -19.04
C PHE A 159 -15.09 -18.73 -18.26
N ASP A 160 -15.39 -17.57 -17.67
CA ASP A 160 -16.55 -17.41 -16.80
C ASP A 160 -17.86 -17.22 -17.56
N HIS A 161 -17.84 -16.49 -18.69
CA HIS A 161 -19.08 -16.10 -19.38
C HIS A 161 -19.41 -17.01 -20.57
N ASN A 162 -18.42 -17.41 -21.35
CA ASN A 162 -18.65 -18.26 -22.53
C ASN A 162 -18.43 -19.75 -22.22
N LEU A 163 -17.93 -20.08 -21.03
CA LEU A 163 -17.57 -21.45 -20.62
C LEU A 163 -16.62 -22.14 -21.61
N ASN A 164 -15.85 -21.36 -22.38
CA ASN A 164 -14.94 -21.86 -23.39
C ASN A 164 -13.52 -21.87 -22.83
N VAL A 165 -13.12 -23.05 -22.35
CA VAL A 165 -11.86 -23.27 -21.65
C VAL A 165 -10.69 -23.32 -22.64
N GLU A 166 -10.89 -23.88 -23.82
CA GLU A 166 -9.87 -23.95 -24.87
C GLU A 166 -9.48 -22.55 -25.36
N ALA A 167 -10.47 -21.69 -25.59
CA ALA A 167 -10.23 -20.30 -25.97
C ALA A 167 -9.52 -19.52 -24.85
N ALA A 168 -9.92 -19.73 -23.58
CA ALA A 168 -9.25 -19.12 -22.44
C ALA A 168 -7.79 -19.59 -22.31
N ARG A 169 -7.52 -20.89 -22.44
CA ARG A 169 -6.17 -21.48 -22.46
C ARG A 169 -5.33 -20.93 -23.61
N ALA A 170 -5.87 -20.88 -24.83
CA ALA A 170 -5.17 -20.33 -25.99
C ALA A 170 -4.81 -18.84 -25.80
N LEU A 171 -5.70 -18.06 -25.17
CA LEU A 171 -5.44 -16.65 -24.83
C LEU A 171 -4.33 -16.53 -23.78
N MET A 172 -4.37 -17.31 -22.70
CA MET A 172 -3.33 -17.29 -21.66
C MET A 172 -1.97 -17.72 -22.22
N GLN A 173 -1.90 -18.82 -22.98
CA GLN A 173 -0.68 -19.27 -23.64
C GLN A 173 -0.17 -18.28 -24.71
N GLY A 174 -1.08 -17.58 -25.38
CA GLY A 174 -0.73 -16.46 -26.27
C GLY A 174 -0.11 -15.29 -25.50
N GLY A 175 -0.68 -14.96 -24.34
CA GLY A 175 -0.15 -13.96 -23.42
C GLY A 175 1.23 -14.31 -22.89
N LEU A 176 1.44 -15.55 -22.45
CA LEU A 176 2.72 -16.04 -21.91
C LEU A 176 3.84 -15.99 -22.95
N ARG A 177 3.53 -16.26 -24.23
CA ARG A 177 4.48 -16.11 -25.34
C ARG A 177 4.93 -14.66 -25.55
N VAL A 178 4.08 -13.69 -25.25
CA VAL A 178 4.37 -12.26 -25.44
C VAL A 178 4.97 -11.63 -24.19
N CYS A 179 4.52 -12.05 -23.01
CA CYS A 179 4.91 -11.54 -21.70
C CYS A 179 5.38 -12.68 -20.77
N PRO A 180 6.49 -13.36 -21.07
CA PRO A 180 6.97 -14.49 -20.27
C PRO A 180 7.46 -14.07 -18.88
N THR A 181 7.87 -12.80 -18.73
CA THR A 181 8.42 -12.25 -17.48
C THR A 181 7.35 -11.89 -16.43
N SER A 182 6.07 -12.03 -16.75
CA SER A 182 4.98 -11.57 -15.88
C SER A 182 4.57 -12.66 -14.89
N GLU A 183 4.82 -12.42 -13.60
CA GLU A 183 4.43 -13.33 -12.52
C GLU A 183 2.92 -13.56 -12.45
N ASP A 184 2.14 -12.48 -12.49
CA ASP A 184 0.67 -12.55 -12.37
C ASP A 184 0.04 -13.42 -13.47
N LEU A 185 0.64 -13.48 -14.66
CA LEU A 185 0.10 -14.24 -15.78
C LEU A 185 0.30 -15.74 -15.59
N TRP A 186 1.46 -16.14 -15.07
CA TRP A 186 1.74 -17.54 -14.71
C TRP A 186 0.85 -18.02 -13.57
N VAL A 187 0.70 -17.20 -12.53
CA VAL A 187 -0.15 -17.48 -11.35
C VAL A 187 -1.62 -17.63 -11.77
N GLU A 188 -2.15 -16.69 -12.56
CA GLU A 188 -3.54 -16.75 -12.99
C GLU A 188 -3.79 -17.86 -14.01
N TYR A 189 -2.82 -18.21 -14.85
CA TYR A 189 -2.92 -19.38 -15.73
C TYR A 189 -3.06 -20.67 -14.93
N LEU A 190 -2.20 -20.89 -13.92
CA LEU A 190 -2.28 -22.05 -13.04
C LEU A 190 -3.63 -22.09 -12.30
N ARG A 191 -4.06 -20.97 -11.71
CA ARG A 191 -5.35 -20.88 -11.02
C ARG A 191 -6.53 -21.21 -11.92
N MET A 192 -6.50 -20.73 -13.16
CA MET A 192 -7.55 -21.01 -14.16
C MET A 192 -7.62 -22.51 -14.47
N GLU A 193 -6.48 -23.16 -14.73
CA GLU A 193 -6.42 -24.60 -15.02
C GLU A 193 -6.89 -25.45 -13.82
N LEU A 194 -6.44 -25.14 -12.60
CA LEU A 194 -6.89 -25.85 -11.40
C LEU A 194 -8.39 -25.64 -11.14
N THR A 195 -8.90 -24.43 -11.37
CA THR A 195 -10.34 -24.13 -11.28
C THR A 195 -11.14 -24.91 -12.33
N TYR A 196 -10.59 -25.08 -13.54
CA TYR A 196 -11.22 -25.89 -14.58
C TYR A 196 -11.32 -27.36 -14.14
N LEU A 197 -10.24 -27.94 -13.62
CA LEU A 197 -10.23 -29.32 -13.11
C LEU A 197 -11.23 -29.51 -11.98
N ASN A 198 -11.31 -28.57 -11.05
CA ASN A 198 -12.29 -28.61 -9.96
C ASN A 198 -13.74 -28.55 -10.48
N LYS A 199 -14.02 -27.71 -11.49
CA LYS A 199 -15.33 -27.67 -12.16
C LYS A 199 -15.63 -28.98 -12.89
N LEU A 200 -14.63 -29.62 -13.50
CA LEU A 200 -14.78 -30.92 -14.18
C LEU A 200 -15.07 -32.04 -13.18
N LYS A 201 -14.34 -32.08 -12.06
CA LYS A 201 -14.59 -33.00 -10.93
C LYS A 201 -16.00 -32.83 -10.38
N ALA A 202 -16.42 -31.59 -10.10
CA ALA A 202 -17.77 -31.30 -9.61
C ALA A 202 -18.88 -31.73 -10.59
N ARG A 203 -18.65 -31.60 -11.91
CA ARG A 203 -19.60 -32.06 -12.93
C ARG A 203 -19.71 -33.57 -12.97
N LYS A 204 -18.60 -34.31 -12.90
CA LYS A 204 -18.64 -35.79 -12.88
C LYS A 204 -19.39 -36.32 -11.65
N VAL A 205 -19.12 -35.74 -10.48
CA VAL A 205 -19.86 -36.06 -9.24
C VAL A 205 -21.36 -35.75 -9.39
N ALA A 206 -21.72 -34.62 -9.98
CA ALA A 206 -23.13 -34.24 -10.18
C ALA A 206 -23.86 -35.08 -11.24
N LEU A 207 -23.14 -35.68 -12.19
CA LEU A 207 -23.70 -36.57 -13.23
C LEU A 207 -23.99 -37.99 -12.70
N GLY A 208 -23.68 -38.28 -11.44
CA GLY A 208 -24.02 -39.56 -10.82
C GLY A 208 -23.21 -40.74 -11.32
N GLU A 209 -22.06 -40.50 -11.98
CA GLU A 209 -21.09 -41.56 -12.30
C GLU A 209 -20.46 -42.18 -11.03
N ASP A 210 -20.84 -41.70 -9.84
CA ASP A 210 -20.42 -42.25 -8.55
C ASP A 210 -21.52 -42.98 -7.75
N GLU A 211 -22.79 -43.12 -8.18
CA GLU A 211 -23.74 -44.02 -7.46
C GLU A 211 -24.78 -44.72 -8.35
N GLY A 212 -24.78 -46.06 -8.28
CA GLY A 212 -25.93 -46.89 -8.62
C GLY A 212 -27.09 -46.72 -7.63
N THR A 213 -28.28 -47.18 -8.06
CA THR A 213 -29.58 -47.23 -7.36
C THR A 213 -30.40 -45.92 -7.26
N LEU A 214 -31.27 -45.64 -8.23
CA LEU A 214 -32.68 -46.09 -8.26
C LEU A 214 -33.50 -45.39 -9.37
N THR A 215 -34.35 -46.18 -10.02
CA THR A 215 -35.43 -45.83 -10.99
C THR A 215 -35.01 -45.27 -12.35
N ARG A 216 -34.85 -46.21 -13.30
CA ARG A 216 -35.09 -45.99 -14.73
C ARG A 216 -36.57 -45.65 -14.96
N ASP A 217 -36.83 -44.60 -15.72
CA ASP A 217 -38.03 -44.50 -16.58
C ASP A 217 -37.62 -43.86 -17.94
N PRO A 218 -38.27 -44.22 -19.06
CA PRO A 218 -37.65 -44.22 -20.39
C PRO A 218 -37.82 -42.89 -21.15
N ARG A 219 -36.72 -42.19 -21.45
CA ARG A 219 -36.64 -41.21 -22.55
C ARG A 219 -35.29 -41.26 -23.28
N THR A 220 -34.95 -42.43 -23.82
CA THR A 220 -33.69 -42.73 -24.51
C THR A 220 -33.58 -42.23 -25.97
N ALA A 221 -34.37 -41.23 -26.37
CA ALA A 221 -34.25 -40.59 -27.69
C ALA A 221 -33.64 -39.18 -27.62
N GLU A 222 -34.08 -38.36 -26.67
CA GLU A 222 -33.60 -36.98 -26.50
C GLU A 222 -32.18 -36.92 -25.92
N GLU A 223 -31.80 -37.87 -25.05
CA GLU A 223 -30.44 -37.96 -24.50
C GLU A 223 -29.40 -38.45 -25.51
N LYS A 224 -29.79 -39.31 -26.45
CA LYS A 224 -28.90 -39.71 -27.55
C LYS A 224 -28.68 -38.54 -28.51
N GLN A 225 -29.75 -37.82 -28.83
CA GLN A 225 -29.68 -36.63 -29.67
C GLN A 225 -28.82 -35.51 -29.03
N TRP A 226 -28.94 -35.28 -27.71
CA TRP A 226 -28.09 -34.32 -27.01
C TRP A 226 -26.63 -34.76 -26.95
N ARG A 227 -26.34 -36.06 -26.78
CA ARG A 227 -24.96 -36.58 -26.86
C ARG A 227 -24.35 -36.46 -28.26
N ASP A 228 -25.13 -36.72 -29.30
CA ASP A 228 -24.66 -36.59 -30.69
C ASP A 228 -24.46 -35.11 -31.09
N GLU A 229 -25.32 -34.20 -30.60
CA GLU A 229 -25.18 -32.75 -30.81
C GLU A 229 -24.00 -32.12 -30.03
N ASN A 230 -23.56 -32.75 -28.93
CA ASN A 230 -22.44 -32.29 -28.10
C ASN A 230 -21.22 -33.21 -28.19
N LYS A 231 -21.09 -33.99 -29.27
CA LYS A 231 -19.98 -34.94 -29.46
C LYS A 231 -18.60 -34.27 -29.49
N GLU A 232 -18.53 -32.98 -29.83
CA GLU A 232 -17.29 -32.17 -29.76
C GLU A 232 -16.90 -31.75 -28.33
N LEU A 233 -17.79 -31.86 -27.34
CA LEU A 233 -17.51 -31.58 -25.92
C LEU A 233 -16.94 -32.79 -25.15
N PHE A 234 -16.95 -33.97 -25.76
CA PHE A 234 -16.41 -35.20 -25.20
C PHE A 234 -15.16 -35.59 -25.99
N MET A 235 -13.97 -35.49 -25.37
CA MET A 235 -12.80 -36.18 -25.88
C MET A 235 -12.96 -37.67 -25.55
N SER A 236 -13.17 -38.50 -26.57
CA SER A 236 -12.93 -39.94 -26.46
C SER A 236 -11.41 -40.13 -26.31
N LEU A 237 -10.96 -40.46 -25.10
CA LEU A 237 -9.66 -41.10 -24.96
C LEU A 237 -9.79 -42.50 -25.58
N ASP A 238 -8.85 -42.86 -26.45
CA ASP A 238 -8.82 -44.16 -27.12
C ASP A 238 -8.78 -45.31 -26.10
N GLU A 239 -9.95 -45.83 -25.73
CA GLU A 239 -10.07 -47.09 -25.01
C GLU A 239 -10.00 -48.22 -26.03
N LYS A 240 -8.85 -48.90 -26.09
CA LYS A 240 -8.79 -50.25 -26.63
C LYS A 240 -9.56 -51.15 -25.68
N GLU A 241 -10.76 -51.55 -26.11
CA GLU A 241 -11.55 -52.62 -25.54
C GLU A 241 -10.67 -53.87 -25.31
N ASN A 242 -10.68 -54.38 -24.08
CA ASN A 242 -10.59 -55.80 -23.80
C ASN A 242 -11.50 -56.12 -22.62
N SER A 243 -12.40 -57.08 -22.84
CA SER A 243 -13.43 -57.51 -21.91
C SER A 243 -12.89 -58.45 -20.83
N ASP A 244 -13.40 -58.33 -19.60
CA ASP A 244 -14.18 -59.36 -18.89
C ASP A 244 -14.07 -59.23 -17.35
N GLY A 245 -15.22 -59.31 -16.67
CA GLY A 245 -15.33 -59.74 -15.26
C GLY A 245 -16.02 -58.75 -14.30
N PRO A 246 -17.20 -59.07 -13.73
CA PRO A 246 -17.94 -58.17 -12.84
C PRO A 246 -17.48 -58.38 -11.39
N ASN A 247 -16.72 -57.42 -10.85
CA ASN A 247 -16.57 -57.09 -9.41
C ASN A 247 -15.51 -55.98 -9.25
N ALA A 248 -15.87 -54.72 -9.52
CA ALA A 248 -14.92 -53.59 -9.39
C ALA A 248 -15.57 -52.25 -8.99
N GLU A 249 -16.80 -52.25 -8.46
CA GLU A 249 -17.54 -50.98 -8.28
C GLU A 249 -17.02 -50.09 -7.14
N SER A 250 -16.18 -50.58 -6.21
CA SER A 250 -15.53 -49.74 -5.19
C SER A 250 -14.12 -49.25 -5.55
N ASP A 251 -13.53 -49.80 -6.60
CA ASP A 251 -12.12 -49.57 -6.98
C ASP A 251 -11.99 -48.57 -8.14
N GLU A 252 -13.05 -48.38 -8.95
CA GLU A 252 -13.09 -47.42 -10.04
C GLU A 252 -13.30 -45.97 -9.58
N SER A 253 -14.11 -45.71 -8.54
CA SER A 253 -14.34 -44.35 -8.03
C SER A 253 -13.09 -43.74 -7.37
N LYS A 254 -12.31 -44.56 -6.65
CA LYS A 254 -10.99 -44.17 -6.12
C LYS A 254 -9.98 -43.92 -7.24
N LYS A 255 -9.88 -44.83 -8.21
CA LYS A 255 -9.02 -44.63 -9.39
C LYS A 255 -9.36 -43.35 -10.15
N ASN A 256 -10.64 -43.04 -10.33
CA ASN A 256 -11.06 -41.82 -11.01
C ASN A 256 -10.74 -40.55 -10.21
N GLN A 257 -10.85 -40.56 -8.88
CA GLN A 257 -10.43 -39.44 -8.04
C GLN A 257 -8.92 -39.23 -8.06
N ASP A 258 -8.14 -40.31 -8.06
CA ASP A 258 -6.68 -40.28 -8.15
C ASP A 258 -6.21 -39.73 -9.50
N LEU A 259 -6.86 -40.11 -10.61
CA LEU A 259 -6.54 -39.60 -11.96
C LEU A 259 -6.69 -38.07 -12.08
N PHE A 260 -7.68 -37.46 -11.42
CA PHE A 260 -7.82 -36.00 -11.42
C PHE A 260 -6.72 -35.30 -10.63
N ALA A 261 -6.33 -35.90 -9.51
CA ALA A 261 -5.29 -35.37 -8.66
C ALA A 261 -3.92 -35.46 -9.38
N GLU A 262 -3.62 -36.59 -10.01
CA GLU A 262 -2.43 -36.79 -10.85
C GLU A 262 -2.41 -35.83 -12.05
N HIS A 263 -3.54 -35.68 -12.75
CA HIS A 263 -3.61 -34.74 -13.87
C HIS A 263 -3.42 -33.29 -13.44
N GLY A 264 -3.97 -32.91 -12.29
CA GLY A 264 -3.74 -31.60 -11.67
C GLY A 264 -2.27 -31.37 -11.32
N MET A 265 -1.58 -32.38 -10.78
CA MET A 265 -0.16 -32.30 -10.47
C MET A 265 0.71 -32.20 -11.73
N ASN A 266 0.40 -32.95 -12.78
CA ASN A 266 1.12 -32.83 -14.06
C ASN A 266 0.98 -31.43 -14.67
N ILE A 267 -0.22 -30.84 -14.60
CA ILE A 267 -0.43 -29.46 -15.04
C ILE A 267 0.37 -28.50 -14.16
N PHE A 268 0.35 -28.69 -12.84
CA PHE A 268 1.11 -27.85 -11.92
C PHE A 268 2.63 -27.91 -12.22
N GLN A 269 3.19 -29.11 -12.35
CA GLN A 269 4.61 -29.33 -12.66
C GLN A 269 5.02 -28.68 -13.98
N THR A 270 4.22 -28.85 -15.03
CA THR A 270 4.53 -28.27 -16.36
C THR A 270 4.45 -26.75 -16.36
N VAL A 271 3.51 -26.16 -15.62
CA VAL A 271 3.40 -24.70 -15.48
C VAL A 271 4.51 -24.15 -14.60
N TYR A 272 4.86 -24.85 -13.51
CA TYR A 272 5.94 -24.45 -12.61
C TYR A 272 7.30 -24.47 -13.31
N SER A 273 7.65 -25.55 -14.03
CA SER A 273 8.92 -25.62 -14.77
C SER A 273 9.03 -24.52 -15.81
N GLY A 274 7.97 -24.29 -16.60
CA GLY A 274 7.92 -23.19 -17.57
C GLY A 274 8.02 -21.81 -16.92
N ALA A 275 7.44 -21.62 -15.74
CA ALA A 275 7.50 -20.37 -14.99
C ALA A 275 8.90 -20.11 -14.40
N VAL A 276 9.56 -21.14 -13.88
CA VAL A 276 10.93 -21.05 -13.33
C VAL A 276 11.95 -20.76 -14.44
N GLU A 277 11.80 -21.37 -15.62
CA GLU A 277 12.63 -21.07 -16.78
C GLU A 277 12.45 -19.62 -17.26
N ALA A 278 11.20 -19.13 -17.25
CA ALA A 278 10.87 -17.79 -17.72
C ALA A 278 11.23 -16.68 -16.72
N VAL A 279 11.11 -16.94 -15.41
CA VAL A 279 11.40 -15.98 -14.33
C VAL A 279 12.22 -16.64 -13.21
N PRO A 280 13.51 -16.93 -13.44
CA PRO A 280 14.34 -17.62 -12.46
C PRO A 280 14.57 -16.82 -11.17
N SER A 281 14.63 -15.49 -11.28
CA SER A 281 15.02 -14.58 -10.21
C SER A 281 13.89 -14.17 -9.27
N SER A 282 12.64 -14.59 -9.52
CA SER A 282 11.50 -14.16 -8.71
C SER A 282 11.23 -15.12 -7.55
N LEU A 283 11.45 -14.61 -6.34
CA LEU A 283 11.06 -15.26 -5.10
C LEU A 283 9.53 -15.20 -4.88
N SER A 284 8.90 -14.07 -5.20
CA SER A 284 7.45 -13.86 -5.02
C SER A 284 6.61 -14.84 -5.83
N LEU A 285 7.05 -15.16 -7.06
CA LEU A 285 6.40 -16.15 -7.90
C LEU A 285 6.36 -17.52 -7.22
N ARG A 286 7.52 -18.03 -6.76
CA ARG A 286 7.61 -19.36 -6.16
C ARG A 286 6.84 -19.45 -4.83
N LYS A 287 6.82 -18.37 -4.03
CA LYS A 287 5.96 -18.26 -2.84
C LYS A 287 4.48 -18.44 -3.18
N ARG A 288 3.98 -17.71 -4.19
CA ARG A 288 2.58 -17.81 -4.64
C ARG A 288 2.22 -19.19 -5.18
N PHE A 289 3.17 -19.89 -5.80
CA PHE A 289 2.96 -21.27 -6.28
C PHE A 289 2.80 -22.24 -5.11
N ILE A 290 3.59 -22.09 -4.03
CA ILE A 290 3.44 -22.89 -2.81
C ILE A 290 2.09 -22.60 -2.13
N GLU A 291 1.71 -21.32 -1.99
CA GLU A 291 0.41 -20.94 -1.44
C GLU A 291 -0.77 -21.54 -2.24
N ILE A 292 -0.66 -21.58 -3.58
CA ILE A 292 -1.67 -22.22 -4.44
C ILE A 292 -1.69 -23.73 -4.22
N LEU A 293 -0.53 -24.36 -4.13
CA LEU A 293 -0.40 -25.80 -3.95
C LEU A 293 -1.01 -26.22 -2.61
N GLU A 294 -0.74 -25.50 -1.53
CA GLU A 294 -1.32 -25.72 -0.20
C GLU A 294 -2.83 -25.48 -0.15
N GLY A 295 -3.32 -24.48 -0.91
CA GLY A 295 -4.75 -24.24 -1.06
C GLY A 295 -5.47 -25.32 -1.86
N THR A 296 -4.76 -26.24 -2.52
CA THR A 296 -5.31 -27.28 -3.38
C THR A 296 -5.04 -28.67 -2.83
N ASN A 297 -6.08 -29.45 -2.56
CA ASN A 297 -5.95 -30.85 -2.10
C ASN A 297 -5.53 -31.78 -3.25
N LEU A 298 -4.35 -31.57 -3.84
CA LEU A 298 -3.76 -32.43 -4.87
C LEU A 298 -3.00 -33.59 -4.22
N SER A 299 -2.92 -34.73 -4.92
CA SER A 299 -2.11 -35.87 -4.49
C SER A 299 -0.62 -35.51 -4.56
N HIS A 300 0.22 -36.09 -3.70
CA HIS A 300 1.68 -35.83 -3.67
C HIS A 300 2.09 -34.35 -3.51
N TYR A 301 1.21 -33.49 -2.96
CA TYR A 301 1.51 -32.07 -2.73
C TYR A 301 2.78 -31.88 -1.89
N GLU A 302 3.01 -32.75 -0.89
CA GLU A 302 4.20 -32.70 -0.03
C GLU A 302 5.51 -32.94 -0.78
N ASP A 303 5.50 -33.83 -1.78
CA ASP A 303 6.71 -34.16 -2.54
C ASP A 303 7.05 -33.04 -3.52
N MET A 304 6.04 -32.42 -4.13
CA MET A 304 6.22 -31.23 -4.97
C MET A 304 6.64 -30.01 -4.14
N CYS A 305 6.07 -29.81 -2.95
CA CYS A 305 6.54 -28.75 -2.03
C CYS A 305 8.02 -28.94 -1.70
N LYS A 306 8.47 -30.17 -1.39
CA LYS A 306 9.90 -30.45 -1.14
C LYS A 306 10.76 -30.15 -2.37
N GLU A 307 10.29 -30.48 -3.58
CA GLU A 307 10.99 -30.17 -4.84
C GLU A 307 11.14 -28.65 -5.03
N ILE A 308 10.06 -27.88 -4.91
CA ILE A 308 10.10 -26.41 -5.02
C ILE A 308 11.03 -25.81 -3.96
N LEU A 309 10.94 -26.29 -2.71
CA LEU A 309 11.80 -25.82 -1.63
C LEU A 309 13.27 -26.14 -1.89
N SER A 310 13.59 -27.29 -2.49
CA SER A 310 14.96 -27.64 -2.88
C SER A 310 15.49 -26.73 -4.00
N ASP A 311 14.66 -26.41 -5.00
CA ASP A 311 14.99 -25.45 -6.05
C ASP A 311 15.17 -24.04 -5.48
N MET A 312 14.32 -23.62 -4.54
CA MET A 312 14.43 -22.32 -3.88
C MET A 312 15.71 -22.23 -3.02
N LYS A 313 16.07 -23.31 -2.31
CA LYS A 313 17.34 -23.38 -1.56
C LYS A 313 18.55 -23.28 -2.51
N ARG A 314 18.50 -23.92 -3.68
CA ARG A 314 19.56 -23.81 -4.70
C ARG A 314 19.70 -22.37 -5.21
N ASP A 315 18.59 -21.73 -5.55
CA ASP A 315 18.60 -20.49 -6.31
C ASP A 315 18.63 -19.21 -5.43
N PHE A 316 18.11 -19.27 -4.20
CA PHE A 316 17.93 -18.11 -3.30
C PHE A 316 18.61 -18.25 -1.93
N SER A 317 19.54 -19.20 -1.76
CA SER A 317 20.28 -19.38 -0.50
C SER A 317 21.05 -18.12 -0.05
N THR A 318 21.34 -17.21 -0.96
CA THR A 318 22.01 -15.92 -0.72
C THR A 318 21.06 -14.78 -0.33
N LEU A 319 19.74 -15.01 -0.30
CA LEU A 319 18.77 -13.97 0.04
C LEU A 319 18.25 -14.14 1.47
N PRO A 320 18.48 -13.16 2.36
CA PRO A 320 17.97 -13.22 3.74
C PRO A 320 16.43 -13.34 3.85
N GLU A 321 15.72 -12.74 2.91
CA GLU A 321 14.24 -12.74 2.85
C GLU A 321 13.65 -14.12 2.53
N PHE A 322 14.42 -15.00 1.87
CA PHE A 322 14.00 -16.37 1.60
C PHE A 322 13.94 -17.18 2.90
N TRP A 323 15.00 -17.10 3.70
CA TRP A 323 15.12 -17.84 4.95
C TRP A 323 14.11 -17.38 6.01
N ASP A 324 13.82 -16.08 6.10
CA ASP A 324 12.77 -15.56 6.99
C ASP A 324 11.39 -16.07 6.58
N TRP A 325 11.08 -16.08 5.28
CA TRP A 325 9.83 -16.64 4.79
C TRP A 325 9.74 -18.14 5.05
N LEU A 326 10.80 -18.91 4.77
CA LEU A 326 10.82 -20.36 5.00
C LEU A 326 10.59 -20.70 6.47
N ALA A 327 11.27 -19.98 7.38
CA ALA A 327 11.10 -20.18 8.82
C ALA A 327 9.68 -19.83 9.29
N ARG A 328 9.06 -18.77 8.75
CA ARG A 328 7.67 -18.39 9.08
C ARG A 328 6.65 -19.36 8.52
N HIS A 329 6.87 -19.82 7.30
CA HIS A 329 6.01 -20.77 6.61
C HIS A 329 5.99 -22.12 7.35
N GLU A 330 7.16 -22.67 7.69
CA GLU A 330 7.29 -23.91 8.47
C GLU A 330 6.76 -23.76 9.91
N CYS A 331 6.75 -22.54 10.46
CA CYS A 331 6.13 -22.24 11.75
C CYS A 331 4.60 -22.18 11.71
N GLY A 332 3.95 -22.05 10.55
CA GLY A 332 2.50 -22.13 10.42
C GLY A 332 1.70 -21.10 11.25
N LEU A 333 2.23 -19.89 11.48
CA LEU A 333 1.60 -18.89 12.35
C LEU A 333 0.27 -18.29 11.81
N GLU A 334 -0.10 -18.55 10.56
CA GLU A 334 -1.33 -18.01 9.96
C GLU A 334 -2.57 -18.90 10.16
N ASN A 335 -2.41 -20.18 10.53
CA ASN A 335 -3.52 -21.14 10.70
C ASN A 335 -3.70 -21.60 12.15
N VAL A 336 -3.64 -20.68 13.13
CA VAL A 336 -3.79 -21.03 14.55
C VAL A 336 -5.16 -20.61 15.08
N GLN A 337 -6.18 -21.36 14.68
CA GLN A 337 -7.32 -21.63 15.57
C GLN A 337 -7.03 -22.96 16.26
N GLU A 338 -6.67 -22.87 17.54
CA GLU A 338 -6.56 -23.98 18.51
C GLU A 338 -5.53 -25.07 18.16
N ILE A 339 -4.25 -24.81 18.45
CA ILE A 339 -3.21 -25.85 18.51
C ILE A 339 -2.52 -25.80 19.87
N GLY A 340 -2.31 -26.96 20.51
CA GLY A 340 -1.70 -27.10 21.83
C GLY A 340 -0.23 -26.62 21.91
N GLU A 341 0.20 -26.20 23.10
CA GLU A 341 1.50 -25.57 23.39
C GLU A 341 2.72 -26.42 22.93
N GLU A 342 2.62 -27.75 22.97
CA GLU A 342 3.70 -28.66 22.55
C GLU A 342 3.99 -28.63 21.04
N VAL A 343 2.96 -28.42 20.21
CA VAL A 343 3.13 -28.36 18.74
C VAL A 343 3.83 -27.05 18.36
N ILE A 344 3.53 -25.96 19.06
CA ILE A 344 4.16 -24.65 18.87
C ILE A 344 5.66 -24.73 19.17
N ILE A 345 6.07 -25.46 20.22
CA ILE A 345 7.49 -25.65 20.57
C ILE A 345 8.24 -26.36 19.43
N SER A 346 7.68 -27.47 18.93
CA SER A 346 8.31 -28.23 17.83
C SER A 346 8.41 -27.42 16.52
N GLN A 347 7.45 -26.53 16.26
CA GLN A 347 7.45 -25.64 15.09
C GLN A 347 8.49 -24.52 15.22
N VAL A 348 8.63 -23.94 16.42
CA VAL A 348 9.65 -22.92 16.71
C VAL A 348 11.05 -23.51 16.65
N GLU A 349 11.27 -24.72 17.15
CA GLU A 349 12.55 -25.42 17.04
C GLU A 349 12.96 -25.67 15.58
N LYS A 350 12.01 -26.05 14.72
CA LYS A 350 12.25 -26.20 13.26
C LYS A 350 12.63 -24.87 12.61
N ALA A 351 11.93 -23.78 12.94
CA ALA A 351 12.28 -22.46 12.43
C ALA A 351 13.66 -21.99 12.91
N VAL A 352 14.02 -22.24 14.17
CA VAL A 352 15.36 -21.99 14.73
C VAL A 352 16.43 -22.76 13.94
N GLN A 353 16.19 -24.03 13.62
CA GLN A 353 17.11 -24.83 12.80
C GLN A 353 17.29 -24.22 11.40
N ILE A 354 16.22 -23.74 10.78
CA ILE A 354 16.27 -23.07 9.46
C ILE A 354 17.08 -21.77 9.52
N TYR A 355 16.89 -20.95 10.55
CA TYR A 355 17.72 -19.76 10.75
C TYR A 355 19.19 -20.09 11.02
N GLU A 356 19.47 -21.17 11.75
CA GLU A 356 20.84 -21.64 11.99
C GLU A 356 21.51 -22.15 10.72
N GLU A 357 20.78 -22.83 9.83
CA GLU A 357 21.25 -23.18 8.48
C GLU A 357 21.53 -21.93 7.64
N ALA A 358 20.64 -20.94 7.70
CA ALA A 358 20.81 -19.68 6.99
C ALA A 358 22.06 -18.92 7.47
N LEU A 359 22.31 -18.87 8.79
CA LEU A 359 23.50 -18.24 9.37
C LEU A 359 24.80 -18.99 9.05
N LYS A 360 24.75 -20.29 8.75
CA LYS A 360 25.90 -21.05 8.25
C LYS A 360 26.21 -20.72 6.79
N ASN A 361 25.18 -20.50 5.97
CA ASN A 361 25.32 -20.18 4.56
C ASN A 361 25.72 -18.73 4.34
N GLU A 362 25.04 -17.77 4.97
CA GLU A 362 25.32 -16.34 4.86
C GLU A 362 25.12 -15.58 6.17
N PRO A 363 26.19 -15.34 6.96
CA PRO A 363 26.12 -14.52 8.16
C PRO A 363 26.06 -13.03 7.78
N SER A 364 24.84 -12.50 7.61
CA SER A 364 24.60 -11.08 7.33
C SER A 364 23.88 -10.37 8.49
N GLY A 365 24.10 -9.07 8.64
CA GLY A 365 23.43 -8.27 9.67
C GLY A 365 21.91 -8.21 9.49
N THR A 366 21.43 -8.33 8.25
CA THR A 366 20.00 -8.43 7.92
C THR A 366 19.43 -9.78 8.37
N MET A 367 20.12 -10.90 8.15
CA MET A 367 19.72 -12.21 8.68
C MET A 367 19.58 -12.21 10.20
N PHE A 368 20.55 -11.63 10.90
CA PHE A 368 20.47 -11.49 12.36
C PHE A 368 19.27 -10.64 12.79
N SER A 369 18.96 -9.56 12.05
CA SER A 369 17.80 -8.71 12.35
C SER A 369 16.47 -9.43 12.13
N LEU A 370 16.34 -10.22 11.06
CA LEU A 370 15.14 -11.01 10.76
C LEU A 370 14.96 -12.12 11.80
N TYR A 371 16.04 -12.82 12.15
CA TYR A 371 16.00 -13.84 13.18
C TYR A 371 15.64 -13.28 14.56
N ALA A 372 16.26 -12.17 14.94
CA ALA A 372 15.92 -11.46 16.17
C ALA A 372 14.45 -11.00 16.17
N ASN A 373 13.95 -10.45 15.05
CA ASN A 373 12.56 -10.03 14.92
C ASN A 373 11.59 -11.20 15.08
N PHE A 374 11.88 -12.33 14.44
CA PHE A 374 11.09 -13.55 14.55
C PHE A 374 10.99 -14.02 16.02
N LEU A 375 12.13 -14.14 16.71
CA LEU A 375 12.14 -14.52 18.12
C LEU A 375 11.47 -13.49 19.02
N THR A 376 11.67 -12.19 18.80
CA THR A 376 10.95 -11.14 19.55
C THR A 376 9.45 -11.18 19.31
N GLY A 377 8.99 -11.56 18.11
CA GLY A 377 7.58 -11.72 17.79
C GLY A 377 6.93 -12.91 18.50
N ILE A 378 7.70 -13.97 18.76
CA ILE A 378 7.27 -15.11 19.59
C ILE A 378 7.27 -14.74 21.08
N VAL A 379 8.25 -13.96 21.52
CA VAL A 379 8.43 -13.55 22.92
C VAL A 379 7.52 -12.38 23.32
N ALA A 380 7.02 -11.59 22.37
CA ALA A 380 6.09 -10.51 22.66
C ALA A 380 4.78 -11.08 23.23
N PRO A 381 4.34 -10.64 24.42
CA PRO A 381 3.08 -11.12 24.97
C PRO A 381 1.96 -10.72 24.01
N LYS A 382 1.24 -11.71 23.46
CA LYS A 382 -0.06 -11.43 22.85
C LYS A 382 -0.90 -10.78 23.94
N GLU A 383 -1.12 -9.47 23.85
CA GLU A 383 -1.98 -8.71 24.76
C GLU A 383 -3.42 -9.17 24.58
N ARG A 384 -3.77 -10.34 25.15
CA ARG A 384 -5.12 -10.78 25.44
C ARG A 384 -5.07 -11.90 26.48
N GLU A 385 -5.21 -11.40 27.70
CA GLU A 385 -5.99 -11.98 28.79
C GLU A 385 -5.55 -13.31 29.42
N THR A 386 -5.46 -13.19 30.75
CA THR A 386 -5.49 -14.21 31.80
C THR A 386 -4.15 -14.76 32.26
N ASN A 387 -4.00 -14.68 33.58
CA ASN A 387 -2.86 -15.06 34.37
C ASN A 387 -2.41 -16.49 34.05
N ILE A 388 -1.28 -16.65 33.38
CA ILE A 388 -0.55 -17.91 33.35
C ILE A 388 0.82 -17.66 33.94
N THR A 389 1.02 -18.33 35.07
CA THR A 389 2.28 -18.59 35.76
C THR A 389 3.45 -18.78 34.79
N GLY A 390 4.61 -18.19 35.13
CA GLY A 390 5.81 -18.21 34.29
C GLY A 390 6.13 -19.58 33.72
N SER A 391 6.15 -19.68 32.39
CA SER A 391 6.71 -20.84 31.69
C SER A 391 8.22 -20.66 31.59
N SER A 392 8.97 -21.72 31.85
CA SER A 392 10.42 -21.83 31.63
C SER A 392 10.86 -21.41 30.23
N ASP A 393 9.93 -21.40 29.27
CA ASP A 393 10.22 -21.37 27.84
C ASP A 393 10.39 -19.94 27.33
N HIS A 394 9.74 -18.98 27.99
CA HIS A 394 10.06 -17.56 27.80
C HIS A 394 11.50 -17.27 28.19
N ALA A 395 12.00 -17.87 29.27
CA ALA A 395 13.38 -17.68 29.71
C ALA A 395 14.39 -18.34 28.74
N VAL A 396 14.07 -19.53 28.21
CA VAL A 396 14.90 -20.21 27.20
C VAL A 396 14.98 -19.40 25.91
N ASN A 397 13.86 -18.87 25.41
CA ASN A 397 13.84 -18.03 24.21
C ASN A 397 14.58 -16.69 24.40
N LEU A 398 14.51 -16.09 25.60
CA LEU A 398 15.26 -14.89 25.94
C LEU A 398 16.77 -15.14 26.02
N LEU A 399 17.21 -16.28 26.59
CA LEU A 399 18.61 -16.69 26.60
C LEU A 399 19.13 -17.00 25.20
N HIS A 400 18.30 -17.65 24.38
CA HIS A 400 18.61 -17.92 22.99
C HIS A 400 18.79 -16.63 22.19
N LEU A 401 17.89 -15.65 22.38
CA LEU A 401 17.98 -14.33 21.77
C LEU A 401 19.26 -13.57 22.19
N LEU A 402 19.66 -13.64 23.46
CA LEU A 402 20.93 -13.09 23.94
C LEU A 402 22.13 -13.73 23.22
N SER A 403 22.13 -15.06 23.09
CA SER A 403 23.22 -15.78 22.42
C SER A 403 23.38 -15.38 20.95
N ILE A 404 22.27 -15.06 20.27
CA ILE A 404 22.25 -14.60 18.88
C ILE A 404 22.85 -13.21 18.78
N TYR A 405 22.48 -12.28 19.68
CA TYR A 405 23.08 -10.95 19.70
C TYR A 405 24.59 -11.02 19.96
N GLU A 406 25.04 -11.80 20.94
CA GLU A 406 26.47 -12.00 21.22
C GLU A 406 27.21 -12.63 20.03
N ARG A 407 26.57 -13.55 19.30
CA ARG A 407 27.12 -14.14 18.07
C ARG A 407 27.23 -13.11 16.95
N ALA A 408 26.21 -12.28 16.76
CA ALA A 408 26.26 -11.17 15.82
C ALA A 408 27.39 -10.19 16.17
N GLU A 409 27.66 -9.96 17.47
CA GLU A 409 28.80 -9.15 17.91
C GLU A 409 30.14 -9.79 17.56
N ARG A 410 30.31 -11.09 17.84
CA ARG A 410 31.55 -11.83 17.55
C ARG A 410 31.87 -11.86 16.06
N MET A 411 30.85 -11.94 15.20
CA MET A 411 31.03 -11.95 13.74
C MET A 411 31.11 -10.55 13.13
N GLY A 412 30.89 -9.49 13.94
CA GLY A 412 31.00 -8.11 13.48
C GLY A 412 29.86 -7.65 12.57
N CYS A 413 28.74 -8.37 12.54
CA CYS A 413 27.56 -8.10 11.69
C CYS A 413 26.49 -7.25 12.43
N ILE A 414 26.86 -6.58 13.52
CA ILE A 414 25.92 -5.78 14.31
C ILE A 414 25.46 -4.55 13.53
N THR A 415 24.16 -4.46 13.25
CA THR A 415 23.51 -3.24 12.75
C THR A 415 23.07 -2.35 13.91
N GLU A 416 22.81 -1.07 13.65
CA GLU A 416 22.35 -0.12 14.68
C GLU A 416 21.09 -0.61 15.41
N ASP A 417 20.15 -1.19 14.67
CA ASP A 417 18.89 -1.73 15.20
C ASP A 417 19.12 -2.96 16.09
N LEU A 418 20.00 -3.88 15.68
CA LEU A 418 20.39 -5.04 16.49
C LEU A 418 21.04 -4.64 17.81
N ALA A 419 21.94 -3.65 17.78
CA ALA A 419 22.57 -3.11 18.97
C ALA A 419 21.55 -2.50 19.94
N CYS A 420 20.59 -1.72 19.41
CA CYS A 420 19.53 -1.12 20.22
C CYS A 420 18.60 -2.17 20.84
N LYS A 421 18.26 -3.21 20.07
CA LYS A 421 17.45 -4.35 20.55
C LYS A 421 18.18 -5.18 21.61
N HIS A 422 19.48 -5.41 21.44
CA HIS A 422 20.31 -6.11 22.44
C HIS A 422 20.33 -5.35 23.78
N VAL A 423 20.57 -4.04 23.74
CA VAL A 423 20.56 -3.20 24.95
C VAL A 423 19.16 -3.17 25.59
N SER A 424 18.11 -3.04 24.77
CA SER A 424 16.72 -3.02 25.25
C SER A 424 16.30 -4.35 25.91
N LEU A 425 16.78 -5.48 25.40
CA LEU A 425 16.54 -6.80 25.97
C LEU A 425 17.14 -6.91 27.38
N HIS A 426 18.38 -6.47 27.59
CA HIS A 426 18.97 -6.44 28.94
C HIS A 426 18.20 -5.52 29.91
N LEU A 427 17.58 -4.43 29.41
CA LEU A 427 16.69 -3.61 30.22
C LEU A 427 15.40 -4.33 30.61
N GLN A 428 14.81 -5.13 29.70
CA GLN A 428 13.65 -5.96 30.00
C GLN A 428 13.97 -7.04 31.05
N LEU A 429 15.17 -7.62 30.98
CA LEU A 429 15.70 -8.59 31.95
C LEU A 429 16.12 -7.97 33.30
N ARG A 430 15.92 -6.65 33.49
CA ARG A 430 16.33 -5.86 34.68
C ARG A 430 17.84 -5.88 34.97
N GLN A 431 18.68 -6.27 34.02
CA GLN A 431 20.14 -6.28 34.14
C GLN A 431 20.73 -4.93 33.72
N LEU A 432 20.55 -3.90 34.55
CA LEU A 432 20.95 -2.53 34.21
C LEU A 432 22.48 -2.35 34.05
N ASP A 433 23.29 -3.05 34.85
CA ASP A 433 24.73 -2.86 34.81
C ASP A 433 25.37 -3.51 33.58
N GLU A 434 24.86 -4.66 33.15
CA GLU A 434 25.29 -5.29 31.90
C GLU A 434 24.81 -4.49 30.68
N ALA A 435 23.56 -3.99 30.70
CA ALA A 435 23.08 -3.07 29.66
C ALA A 435 23.97 -1.82 29.55
N ARG A 436 24.43 -1.27 30.68
CA ARG A 436 25.33 -0.11 30.71
C ARG A 436 26.70 -0.43 30.12
N LYS A 437 27.31 -1.55 30.50
CA LYS A 437 28.61 -2.00 29.96
C LYS A 437 28.54 -2.26 28.46
N LEU A 438 27.48 -2.93 27.99
CA LEU A 438 27.27 -3.23 26.58
C LEU A 438 27.04 -1.96 25.76
N ALA A 439 26.18 -1.06 26.23
CA ALA A 439 25.97 0.23 25.58
C ALA A 439 27.28 1.04 25.51
N ALA A 440 28.09 1.04 26.57
CA ALA A 440 29.39 1.71 26.58
C ALA A 440 30.38 1.08 25.58
N LYS A 441 30.42 -0.25 25.46
CA LYS A 441 31.26 -0.99 24.51
C LYS A 441 30.85 -0.68 23.06
N LEU A 442 29.56 -0.72 22.76
CA LEU A 442 29.01 -0.50 21.42
C LEU A 442 29.20 0.95 20.95
N CYS A 443 28.98 1.92 21.85
CA CYS A 443 29.19 3.35 21.56
C CYS A 443 30.68 3.74 21.40
N ARG A 444 31.62 2.99 21.99
CA ARG A 444 33.06 3.18 21.80
C ARG A 444 33.60 2.44 20.57
N GLY A 445 32.83 1.51 20.03
CA GLY A 445 33.20 0.67 18.89
C GLY A 445 32.74 1.22 17.55
N LYS A 446 32.37 0.30 16.63
CA LYS A 446 31.99 0.60 15.23
C LYS A 446 30.73 1.46 15.08
N LEU A 447 29.91 1.59 16.13
CA LEU A 447 28.62 2.30 16.11
C LEU A 447 28.67 3.66 16.83
N ALA A 448 29.84 4.30 16.86
CA ALA A 448 30.07 5.56 17.58
C ALA A 448 29.21 6.74 17.08
N GLU A 449 28.70 6.67 15.85
CA GLU A 449 27.87 7.72 15.23
C GLU A 449 26.36 7.48 15.38
N SER A 450 25.93 6.31 15.90
CA SER A 450 24.51 5.97 16.00
C SER A 450 23.80 6.70 17.14
N VAL A 451 22.88 7.59 16.80
CA VAL A 451 22.16 8.43 17.77
C VAL A 451 21.25 7.61 18.68
N GLN A 452 20.56 6.60 18.14
CA GLN A 452 19.59 5.80 18.89
C GLN A 452 20.26 4.99 20.02
N LEU A 453 21.45 4.45 19.75
CA LEU A 453 22.23 3.73 20.74
C LEU A 453 22.70 4.66 21.87
N TRP A 454 23.16 5.86 21.52
CA TRP A 454 23.55 6.87 22.49
C TRP A 454 22.36 7.38 23.32
N GLU A 455 21.18 7.48 22.72
CA GLU A 455 19.95 7.84 23.42
C GLU A 455 19.56 6.77 24.45
N LEU A 456 19.63 5.50 24.08
CA LEU A 456 19.43 4.39 25.00
C LEU A 456 20.47 4.43 26.13
N ARG A 457 21.75 4.62 25.80
CA ARG A 457 22.83 4.73 26.78
C ARG A 457 22.58 5.86 27.79
N ILE A 458 22.25 7.06 27.32
CA ILE A 458 21.97 8.20 28.19
C ILE A 458 20.74 7.94 29.06
N THR A 459 19.70 7.32 28.49
CA THR A 459 18.50 6.95 29.25
C THR A 459 18.82 5.95 30.38
N ILE A 460 19.73 5.00 30.13
CA ILE A 460 20.22 4.05 31.13
C ILE A 460 21.00 4.79 32.22
N GLU A 461 21.94 5.66 31.86
CA GLU A 461 22.73 6.41 32.83
C GLU A 461 21.84 7.32 33.71
N ILE A 462 20.87 8.02 33.11
CA ILE A 462 19.87 8.81 33.87
C ILE A 462 19.10 7.90 34.84
N ARG A 463 18.66 6.71 34.40
CA ARG A 463 17.93 5.75 35.27
C ARG A 463 18.82 5.23 36.41
N CYS A 464 20.11 5.08 36.17
CA CYS A 464 21.05 4.65 37.21
C CYS A 464 21.29 5.75 38.24
N ILE A 465 21.47 6.99 37.80
CA ILE A 465 21.70 8.16 38.66
C ILE A 465 20.46 8.52 39.49
N THR A 466 19.27 8.36 38.93
CA THR A 466 18.00 8.65 39.63
C THR A 466 17.59 7.59 40.66
N ARG A 467 18.19 6.39 40.63
CA ARG A 467 17.97 5.34 41.65
C ARG A 467 18.74 5.61 42.95
N SER A 468 19.90 6.26 42.87
CA SER A 468 20.58 6.80 44.04
C SER A 468 19.87 8.09 44.46
N SER A 469 19.51 8.20 45.74
CA SER A 469 18.58 9.18 46.32
C SER A 469 18.89 10.68 46.10
N SER A 470 20.04 10.98 45.51
CA SER A 470 20.41 12.29 44.95
C SER A 470 21.60 12.09 43.99
N PRO A 471 21.63 12.72 42.81
CA PRO A 471 22.78 12.64 41.91
C PRO A 471 24.01 13.26 42.57
N SER A 472 25.13 12.53 42.62
CA SER A 472 26.41 13.13 43.04
C SER A 472 26.95 14.05 41.94
N ASP A 473 27.74 15.06 42.30
CA ASP A 473 28.35 15.97 41.31
C ASP A 473 29.28 15.23 40.33
N ALA A 474 29.92 14.15 40.79
CA ALA A 474 30.73 13.26 39.95
C ALA A 474 29.87 12.53 38.90
N ASP A 475 28.68 12.06 39.28
CA ASP A 475 27.74 11.40 38.35
C ASP A 475 27.23 12.39 37.29
N LEU A 476 26.94 13.63 37.70
CA LEU A 476 26.49 14.70 36.82
C LEU A 476 27.57 15.13 35.82
N GLN A 477 28.82 15.24 36.26
CA GLN A 477 29.96 15.52 35.39
C GLN A 477 30.21 14.35 34.41
N SER A 478 30.06 13.09 34.87
CA SER A 478 30.26 11.92 34.01
C SER A 478 29.23 11.85 32.87
N LEU A 479 27.95 12.11 33.17
CA LEU A 479 26.87 12.14 32.19
C LEU A 479 27.03 13.32 31.22
N PHE A 480 27.51 14.46 31.72
CA PHE A 480 27.77 15.65 30.91
C PHE A 480 28.88 15.40 29.90
N GLU A 481 29.97 14.74 30.30
CA GLU A 481 31.06 14.38 29.38
C GLU A 481 30.61 13.40 28.29
N LEU A 482 29.73 12.44 28.63
CA LEU A 482 29.15 11.54 27.63
C LEU A 482 28.29 12.28 26.62
N LEU A 483 27.43 13.19 27.08
CA LEU A 483 26.64 14.05 26.20
C LEU A 483 27.52 14.94 25.33
N ARG A 484 28.55 15.56 25.90
CA ARG A 484 29.50 16.41 25.17
C ARG A 484 30.17 15.65 24.02
N GLN A 485 30.56 14.40 24.23
CA GLN A 485 31.20 13.58 23.19
C GLN A 485 30.30 13.33 21.97
N ILE A 486 28.98 13.27 22.14
CA ILE A 486 28.04 12.99 21.05
C ILE A 486 27.58 14.29 20.41
N LEU A 487 27.16 15.27 21.23
CA LEU A 487 26.58 16.53 20.76
C LEU A 487 27.59 17.38 19.99
N THR A 488 28.89 17.16 20.21
CA THR A 488 29.97 17.75 19.41
C THR A 488 30.27 16.99 18.11
N LYS A 489 29.88 15.72 17.98
CA LYS A 489 30.16 14.90 16.78
C LYS A 489 28.98 14.79 15.82
N VAL A 490 27.76 14.71 16.35
CA VAL A 490 26.53 14.48 15.59
C VAL A 490 25.88 15.82 15.24
N SER A 491 25.24 15.90 14.07
CA SER A 491 24.49 17.07 13.64
C SER A 491 23.27 17.35 14.53
N VAL A 492 22.93 18.63 14.75
CA VAL A 492 21.79 19.04 15.60
C VAL A 492 20.46 18.41 15.15
N SER A 493 20.22 18.29 13.84
CA SER A 493 19.00 17.72 13.28
C SER A 493 18.76 16.25 13.63
N LYS A 494 19.84 15.45 13.74
CA LYS A 494 19.75 14.02 14.06
C LYS A 494 19.66 13.77 15.57
N SER A 495 20.02 14.76 16.40
CA SER A 495 20.19 14.64 17.85
C SER A 495 19.13 15.38 18.68
N GLU A 496 17.98 15.73 18.09
CA GLU A 496 16.88 16.46 18.74
C GLU A 496 16.49 15.88 20.12
N ASN A 497 16.20 14.56 20.16
CA ASN A 497 15.78 13.90 21.39
C ASN A 497 16.86 13.92 22.48
N LEU A 498 18.14 13.83 22.07
CA LEU A 498 19.28 13.91 22.99
C LEU A 498 19.38 15.30 23.61
N TRP A 499 19.26 16.35 22.78
CA TRP A 499 19.25 17.73 23.25
C TRP A 499 18.10 17.99 24.22
N LEU A 500 16.88 17.56 23.89
CA LEU A 500 15.72 17.74 24.77
C LEU A 500 15.87 16.99 26.10
N LYS A 501 16.39 15.75 26.08
CA LYS A 501 16.66 14.99 27.31
C LYS A 501 17.74 15.65 28.16
N ALA A 502 18.82 16.14 27.53
CA ALA A 502 19.89 16.85 28.22
C ALA A 502 19.39 18.16 28.86
N LEU A 503 18.65 18.98 28.12
CA LEU A 503 18.11 20.25 28.63
C LEU A 503 17.14 20.03 29.79
N LYS A 504 16.27 19.02 29.70
CA LYS A 504 15.35 18.65 30.79
C LYS A 504 16.09 18.15 32.04
N PHE A 505 17.12 17.32 31.86
CA PHE A 505 17.86 16.75 32.99
C PHE A 505 18.69 17.80 33.74
N TYR A 506 19.36 18.69 33.01
CA TYR A 506 20.20 19.75 33.60
C TYR A 506 19.45 21.08 33.87
N ALA A 507 18.13 21.14 33.68
CA ALA A 507 17.34 22.37 33.87
C ALA A 507 17.58 23.02 35.25
N ASN A 508 17.69 22.19 36.30
CA ASN A 508 17.87 22.64 37.68
C ASN A 508 19.33 22.97 38.04
N GLN A 509 20.30 22.66 37.17
CA GLN A 509 21.74 22.81 37.44
C GLN A 509 22.36 23.87 36.52
N THR A 510 22.48 25.10 37.03
CA THR A 510 22.95 26.27 36.27
C THR A 510 24.31 26.04 35.60
N GLN A 511 25.29 25.52 36.33
CA GLN A 511 26.66 25.35 35.83
C GLN A 511 26.75 24.42 34.60
N TYR A 512 25.98 23.34 34.56
CA TYR A 512 25.98 22.40 33.44
C TYR A 512 25.09 22.88 32.30
N PHE A 513 23.98 23.54 32.63
CA PHE A 513 23.09 24.15 31.65
C PHE A 513 23.81 25.22 30.83
N ASP A 514 24.60 26.10 31.46
CA ASP A 514 25.37 27.14 30.75
C ASP A 514 26.39 26.52 29.79
N LYS A 515 27.10 25.46 30.22
CA LYS A 515 28.02 24.70 29.36
C LYS A 515 27.28 24.02 28.19
N LEU A 516 26.05 23.53 28.39
CA LEU A 516 25.24 22.99 27.29
C LEU A 516 24.84 24.09 26.29
N VAL A 517 24.50 25.29 26.77
CA VAL A 517 24.19 26.43 25.91
C VAL A 517 25.42 26.81 25.08
N GLU A 518 26.62 26.82 25.65
CA GLU A 518 27.86 27.07 24.88
C GLU A 518 28.10 26.03 23.79
N ILE A 519 27.93 24.74 24.11
CA ILE A 519 28.05 23.66 23.12
C ILE A 519 26.99 23.84 22.02
N SER A 520 25.76 24.23 22.38
CA SER A 520 24.69 24.45 21.40
C SER A 520 25.04 25.57 20.41
N VAL A 521 25.69 26.64 20.88
CA VAL A 521 26.15 27.74 20.00
C VAL A 521 27.19 27.21 19.01
N VAL A 522 28.16 26.42 19.47
CA VAL A 522 29.19 25.84 18.60
C VAL A 522 28.58 24.87 17.58
N SER A 523 27.65 24.00 18.00
CA SER A 523 26.99 23.06 17.09
C SER A 523 26.08 23.78 16.08
N LEU A 524 25.39 24.85 16.47
CA LEU A 524 24.56 25.66 15.57
C LEU A 524 25.38 26.52 14.60
N VAL A 525 26.59 26.95 14.96
CA VAL A 525 27.53 27.59 14.01
C VAL A 525 27.93 26.61 12.91
N ARG A 526 28.14 25.34 13.25
CA ARG A 526 28.53 24.30 12.29
C ARG A 526 27.38 23.85 11.41
N ASP A 527 26.22 23.56 12.01
CA ASP A 527 25.11 22.85 11.34
C ASP A 527 24.04 23.79 10.75
N GLY A 528 24.04 25.07 11.16
CA GLY A 528 22.99 26.02 10.81
C GLY A 528 21.67 25.80 11.56
N GLY A 529 20.75 26.75 11.46
CA GLY A 529 19.38 26.58 11.95
C GLY A 529 18.56 25.67 11.01
N SER A 530 17.71 24.82 11.58
CA SER A 530 16.77 24.03 10.79
C SER A 530 15.69 24.94 10.18
N GLU A 531 15.46 24.79 8.87
CA GLU A 531 14.37 25.48 8.17
C GLU A 531 13.02 24.77 8.39
N ASN A 532 13.07 23.45 8.61
CA ASN A 532 11.91 22.59 8.86
C ASN A 532 12.13 21.75 10.13
N GLY A 533 11.16 21.79 11.06
CA GLY A 533 11.14 20.94 12.25
C GLY A 533 11.68 21.59 13.53
N PHE A 534 12.31 20.79 14.39
CA PHE A 534 12.81 21.19 15.70
C PHE A 534 13.91 22.24 15.63
N SER A 535 13.72 23.32 16.37
CA SER A 535 14.72 24.38 16.55
C SER A 535 15.29 24.30 17.96
N LEU A 536 16.52 23.80 18.06
CA LEU A 536 17.27 23.74 19.32
C LEU A 536 17.37 25.11 20.00
N SER A 537 17.66 26.14 19.21
CA SER A 537 17.75 27.53 19.68
C SER A 537 16.42 28.01 20.26
N SER A 538 15.29 27.68 19.63
CA SER A 538 13.98 28.01 20.17
C SER A 538 13.69 27.29 21.49
N SER A 539 14.00 25.99 21.57
CA SER A 539 13.76 25.23 22.80
C SER A 539 14.59 25.80 23.96
N ILE A 540 15.86 26.09 23.73
CA ILE A 540 16.73 26.71 24.74
C ILE A 540 16.17 28.06 25.20
N VAL A 541 15.77 28.93 24.26
CA VAL A 541 15.17 30.24 24.59
C VAL A 541 13.90 30.07 25.42
N SER A 542 13.05 29.10 25.09
CA SER A 542 11.83 28.82 25.86
C SER A 542 12.11 28.32 27.28
N PHE A 543 13.12 27.45 27.45
CA PHE A 543 13.54 26.97 28.78
C PHE A 543 14.11 28.09 29.65
N ILE A 544 14.92 28.97 29.05
CA ILE A 544 15.54 30.10 29.77
C ILE A 544 14.49 31.16 30.12
N HIS A 545 13.54 31.41 29.22
CA HIS A 545 12.40 32.28 29.52
C HIS A 545 11.60 31.79 30.74
N GLN A 546 11.36 30.47 30.84
CA GLN A 546 10.64 29.88 31.98
C GLN A 546 11.42 29.97 33.31
N LYS A 547 12.76 29.90 33.26
CA LYS A 547 13.60 29.79 34.45
C LYS A 547 14.15 31.12 34.94
N ASP A 548 14.83 31.87 34.07
CA ASP A 548 15.65 33.03 34.43
C ASP A 548 15.03 34.36 33.94
N GLY A 549 13.87 34.28 33.29
CA GLY A 549 13.07 35.42 32.88
C GLY A 549 13.42 36.00 31.50
N ILE A 550 12.70 37.05 31.13
CA ILE A 550 12.66 37.60 29.76
C ILE A 550 13.98 38.25 29.34
N GLN A 551 14.67 38.94 30.26
CA GLN A 551 15.89 39.68 29.91
C GLN A 551 17.02 38.76 29.47
N GLN A 552 17.24 37.65 30.20
CA GLN A 552 18.25 36.66 29.81
C GLN A 552 17.85 35.92 28.53
N ALA A 553 16.56 35.63 28.34
CA ALA A 553 16.06 35.09 27.09
C ALA A 553 16.33 36.04 25.90
N ARG A 554 16.22 37.37 26.11
CA ARG A 554 16.57 38.40 25.11
C ARG A 554 18.04 38.39 24.72
N ASP A 555 18.93 38.27 25.69
CA ASP A 555 20.37 38.26 25.41
C ASP A 555 20.79 36.99 24.65
N ILE A 556 20.16 35.87 24.98
CA ILE A 556 20.46 34.58 24.36
C ILE A 556 19.87 34.46 22.96
N TYR A 557 18.64 34.91 22.71
CA TYR A 557 18.12 34.90 21.34
C TYR A 557 18.92 35.87 20.46
N LYS A 558 19.37 37.03 20.97
CA LYS A 558 20.24 37.94 20.20
C LYS A 558 21.55 37.25 19.80
N ARG A 559 22.13 36.48 20.72
CA ARG A 559 23.32 35.67 20.46
C ARG A 559 23.07 34.60 19.38
N PHE A 560 21.90 33.95 19.39
CA PHE A 560 21.53 32.97 18.36
C PHE A 560 21.19 33.60 17.01
N LEU A 561 20.60 34.80 16.99
CA LEU A 561 20.29 35.55 15.76
C LEU A 561 21.54 36.11 15.08
N ALA A 562 22.63 36.31 15.83
CA ALA A 562 23.92 36.73 15.27
C ALA A 562 24.67 35.60 14.53
N LEU A 563 24.13 34.37 14.52
CA LEU A 563 24.74 33.24 13.84
C LEU A 563 24.55 33.30 12.31
N PRO A 564 25.42 32.65 11.51
CA PRO A 564 25.45 32.80 10.04
C PRO A 564 24.14 32.42 9.33
N HIS A 565 23.36 31.49 9.90
CA HIS A 565 22.08 31.01 9.34
C HIS A 565 21.03 30.75 10.43
N PRO A 566 20.34 31.78 10.95
CA PRO A 566 19.28 31.59 11.93
C PRO A 566 18.03 31.00 11.27
N GLY A 567 17.56 29.84 11.76
CA GLY A 567 16.41 29.16 11.17
C GLY A 567 15.10 29.92 11.37
N LEU A 568 14.18 29.80 10.41
CA LEU A 568 12.85 30.44 10.44
C LEU A 568 12.08 30.17 11.75
N ALA A 569 12.15 28.94 12.27
CA ALA A 569 11.49 28.56 13.50
C ALA A 569 12.00 29.34 14.73
N LEU A 570 13.28 29.76 14.75
CA LEU A 570 13.80 30.61 15.82
C LEU A 570 13.14 31.99 15.77
N TYR A 571 13.03 32.59 14.58
CA TYR A 571 12.37 33.88 14.40
C TYR A 571 10.91 33.83 14.85
N ILE A 572 10.14 32.84 14.38
CA ILE A 572 8.72 32.70 14.74
C ILE A 572 8.53 32.60 16.25
N ASN A 573 9.34 31.78 16.94
CA ASN A 573 9.22 31.62 18.38
C ASN A 573 9.64 32.87 19.17
N CYS A 574 10.72 33.55 18.75
CA CYS A 574 11.14 34.82 19.38
C CYS A 574 10.09 35.91 19.16
N ILE A 575 9.51 35.99 17.95
CA ILE A 575 8.41 36.90 17.62
C ILE A 575 7.19 36.60 18.49
N GLY A 576 6.80 35.32 18.61
CA GLY A 576 5.70 34.90 19.46
C GLY A 576 5.88 35.29 20.92
N LEU A 577 7.09 35.11 21.47
CA LEU A 577 7.42 35.55 22.83
C LEU A 577 7.26 37.08 22.98
N GLU A 578 7.81 37.88 22.07
CA GLU A 578 7.71 39.35 22.15
C GLU A 578 6.28 39.88 21.91
N ILE A 579 5.48 39.21 21.07
CA ILE A 579 4.05 39.53 20.88
C ILE A 579 3.25 39.24 22.16
N ASN A 580 3.51 38.11 22.81
CA ASN A 580 2.87 37.77 24.09
C ASN A 580 3.22 38.79 25.18
N LEU A 581 4.43 39.33 25.17
CA LEU A 581 4.83 40.39 26.11
C LEU A 581 4.20 41.74 25.76
N ALA A 582 4.07 42.06 24.48
CA ALA A 582 3.38 43.26 24.01
C ALA A 582 1.90 43.27 24.40
N SER A 583 1.22 42.12 24.37
CA SER A 583 -0.18 42.01 24.80
C SER A 583 -0.36 42.14 26.32
N ILE A 584 0.67 41.78 27.11
CA ILE A 584 0.71 41.94 28.57
C ILE A 584 1.06 43.39 28.98
N GLY A 585 1.46 44.24 28.02
CA GLY A 585 1.68 45.68 28.23
C GLY A 585 3.14 46.13 28.23
N ASP A 586 4.09 45.29 27.80
CA ASP A 586 5.47 45.71 27.61
C ASP A 586 5.61 46.63 26.38
N LYS A 587 6.09 47.86 26.61
CA LYS A 587 6.29 48.86 25.54
C LYS A 587 7.38 48.45 24.55
N ASP A 588 8.36 47.68 25.00
CA ASP A 588 9.50 47.27 24.18
C ASP A 588 9.19 46.02 23.33
N GLY A 589 8.22 45.20 23.75
CA GLY A 589 7.85 43.96 23.06
C GLY A 589 7.41 44.20 21.61
N LEU A 590 6.56 45.20 21.36
CA LEU A 590 6.10 45.53 20.00
C LEU A 590 7.24 46.05 19.11
N ILE A 591 8.18 46.81 19.68
CA ILE A 591 9.34 47.35 18.95
C ILE A 591 10.29 46.21 18.58
N ASN A 592 10.54 45.28 19.51
CA ASN A 592 11.40 44.13 19.27
C ASN A 592 10.76 43.15 18.28
N ALA A 593 9.46 42.88 18.38
CA ALA A 593 8.73 42.05 17.41
C ALA A 593 8.84 42.61 15.98
N ARG A 594 8.70 43.92 15.79
CA ARG A 594 8.91 44.57 14.48
C ARG A 594 10.32 44.36 13.94
N LYS A 595 11.35 44.57 14.78
CA LYS A 595 12.74 44.34 14.40
C LYS A 595 12.97 42.88 13.99
N LEU A 596 12.41 41.93 14.75
CA LEU A 596 12.52 40.51 14.45
C LEU A 596 11.83 40.13 13.13
N TYR A 597 10.65 40.70 12.82
CA TYR A 597 10.01 40.52 11.52
C TYR A 597 10.85 41.08 10.38
N GLU A 598 11.42 42.29 10.53
CA GLU A 598 12.30 42.88 9.50
C GLU A 598 13.58 42.06 9.31
N PHE A 599 14.18 41.54 10.37
CA PHE A 599 15.33 40.63 10.26
C PHE A 599 14.96 39.30 9.60
N ALA A 600 13.82 38.72 9.95
CA ALA A 600 13.33 37.49 9.32
C ALA A 600 13.05 37.71 7.82
N LEU A 601 12.46 38.84 7.46
CA LEU A 601 12.15 39.22 6.07
C LEU A 601 13.40 39.57 5.25
N ALA A 602 14.50 39.95 5.87
CA ALA A 602 15.78 40.13 5.16
C ALA A 602 16.34 38.80 4.64
N THR A 603 16.02 37.68 5.32
CA THR A 603 16.49 36.33 4.96
C THR A 603 15.43 35.50 4.26
N TYR A 604 14.15 35.64 4.61
CA TYR A 604 13.01 34.84 4.13
C TYR A 604 11.92 35.71 3.47
N ASP A 605 12.32 36.55 2.52
CA ASP A 605 11.45 37.53 1.86
C ASP A 605 10.32 36.92 1.02
N GLN A 606 10.47 35.67 0.55
CA GLN A 606 9.47 34.96 -0.26
C GLN A 606 8.44 34.17 0.58
N ASN A 607 8.54 34.14 1.91
CA ASN A 607 7.62 33.37 2.73
C ASN A 607 6.29 34.10 2.98
N VAL A 608 5.21 33.63 2.33
CA VAL A 608 3.87 34.23 2.39
C VAL A 608 3.28 34.26 3.81
N SER A 609 3.50 33.21 4.62
CA SER A 609 2.91 33.14 5.97
C SER A 609 3.51 34.18 6.91
N LEU A 610 4.81 34.43 6.81
CA LEU A 610 5.50 35.42 7.63
C LEU A 610 4.98 36.85 7.34
N TRP A 611 4.72 37.17 6.07
CA TRP A 611 4.09 38.45 5.68
C TRP A 611 2.66 38.57 6.21
N GLN A 612 1.88 37.49 6.16
CA GLN A 612 0.51 37.46 6.69
C GLN A 612 0.50 37.67 8.20
N ASP A 613 1.38 36.99 8.92
CA ASP A 613 1.50 37.12 10.37
C ASP A 613 2.00 38.51 10.78
N TYR A 614 2.91 39.10 10.01
CA TYR A 614 3.35 40.48 10.27
C TYR A 614 2.20 41.48 10.09
N TYR A 615 1.42 41.34 9.01
CA TYR A 615 0.22 42.15 8.80
C TYR A 615 -0.81 41.97 9.93
N ARG A 616 -1.09 40.73 10.34
CA ARG A 616 -2.03 40.41 11.44
C ARG A 616 -1.58 40.98 12.79
N MET A 617 -0.27 41.02 13.05
CA MET A 617 0.27 41.61 14.26
C MET A 617 0.05 43.13 14.26
N GLU A 618 0.36 43.81 13.16
CA GLU A 618 0.19 45.27 13.05
C GLU A 618 -1.28 45.70 13.06
N THR A 619 -2.21 44.87 12.57
CA THR A 619 -3.65 45.18 12.69
C THR A 619 -4.18 45.01 14.11
N LYS A 620 -3.64 44.08 14.90
CA LYS A 620 -4.09 43.80 16.27
C LYS A 620 -3.47 44.72 17.32
N LEU A 621 -2.17 44.98 17.22
CA LEU A 621 -1.37 45.66 18.25
C LEU A 621 -0.72 46.97 17.74
N GLY A 622 -0.74 47.19 16.43
CA GLY A 622 -0.05 48.30 15.78
C GLY A 622 -0.97 49.44 15.33
N THR A 623 -0.55 50.12 14.26
CA THR A 623 -1.26 51.25 13.66
C THR A 623 -1.69 50.88 12.25
N SER A 624 -2.89 51.31 11.83
CA SER A 624 -3.44 51.03 10.50
C SER A 624 -2.50 51.42 9.36
N GLU A 625 -1.80 52.56 9.48
CA GLU A 625 -0.81 53.03 8.50
C GLU A 625 0.33 52.01 8.31
N LYS A 626 0.89 51.46 9.40
CA LYS A 626 1.95 50.45 9.33
C LYS A 626 1.45 49.14 8.76
N ALA A 627 0.24 48.70 9.12
CA ALA A 627 -0.37 47.51 8.54
C ALA A 627 -0.53 47.66 7.02
N THR A 628 -1.00 48.80 6.54
CA THR A 628 -1.11 49.07 5.10
C THR A 628 0.26 49.11 4.42
N ALA A 629 1.29 49.68 5.05
CA ALA A 629 2.65 49.70 4.52
C ALA A 629 3.22 48.28 4.34
N VAL A 630 3.01 47.38 5.32
CA VAL A 630 3.41 45.97 5.23
C VAL A 630 2.69 45.25 4.10
N TYR A 631 1.37 45.47 3.98
CA TYR A 631 0.55 44.89 2.90
C TYR A 631 1.08 45.25 1.50
N TRP A 632 1.36 46.54 1.28
CA TRP A 632 1.90 47.00 -0.01
C TRP A 632 3.31 46.49 -0.28
N ARG A 633 4.15 46.36 0.76
CA ARG A 633 5.50 45.80 0.63
C ARG A 633 5.47 44.31 0.29
N ALA A 634 4.63 43.52 0.95
CA ALA A 634 4.45 42.09 0.67
C ALA A 634 4.06 41.86 -0.80
N ARG A 635 3.09 42.63 -1.30
CA ARG A 635 2.61 42.54 -2.69
C ARG A 635 3.69 42.86 -3.74
N ARG A 636 4.69 43.67 -3.39
CA ARG A 636 5.80 44.05 -4.28
C ARG A 636 6.93 43.02 -4.30
N VAL A 637 7.14 42.31 -3.18
CA VAL A 637 8.29 41.41 -2.98
C VAL A 637 7.96 39.95 -3.31
N LEU A 638 6.72 39.49 -3.05
CA LEU A 638 6.28 38.13 -3.33
C LEU A 638 6.09 37.88 -4.84
N LYS A 639 6.64 36.78 -5.36
CA LYS A 639 6.51 36.39 -6.78
C LYS A 639 5.07 35.99 -7.15
N ASP A 640 4.34 35.34 -6.25
CA ASP A 640 2.94 34.93 -6.44
C ASP A 640 1.99 35.77 -5.58
N ALA A 641 1.67 36.98 -6.04
CA ALA A 641 0.81 37.92 -5.33
C ALA A 641 -0.66 37.45 -5.15
N SER A 642 -1.08 36.39 -5.83
CA SER A 642 -2.44 35.83 -5.74
C SER A 642 -2.73 35.12 -4.42
N GLU A 643 -1.74 34.48 -3.79
CA GLU A 643 -1.93 33.76 -2.53
C GLU A 643 -2.12 34.72 -1.34
N PHE A 644 -1.47 35.88 -1.38
CA PHE A 644 -1.61 36.91 -0.34
C PHE A 644 -2.96 37.64 -0.40
N ALA A 645 -3.57 37.73 -1.59
CA ALA A 645 -4.87 38.38 -1.80
C ALA A 645 -6.07 37.46 -1.48
N ALA A 646 -5.91 36.13 -1.55
CA ALA A 646 -7.00 35.18 -1.30
C ALA A 646 -7.43 35.12 0.19
N SER A 647 -6.61 35.60 1.12
CA SER A 647 -6.83 35.49 2.57
C SER A 647 -7.30 36.77 3.26
N THR A 648 -7.62 37.84 2.51
CA THR A 648 -8.17 39.08 3.10
C THR A 648 -9.66 38.98 3.46
N ASP A 649 -10.32 37.86 3.12
CA ASP A 649 -11.77 37.62 3.34
C ASP A 649 -12.08 36.69 4.54
N LEU A 650 -11.22 36.59 5.56
CA LEU A 650 -11.50 35.87 6.82
C LEU A 650 -11.28 36.72 8.07
#